data_AF-A0A2P5AU65-F1
#
_entry.id   AF-A0A2P5AU65-F1
#
_cell.length_a   1.000
_cell.length_b   1.000
_cell.length_c   1.000
_cell.angle_alpha   90.00
_cell.angle_beta   90.00
_cell.angle_gamma   90.00
#
_symmetry.space_group_name_H-M   'P 1'
#
loop_
_entity.id
_entity.type
_entity.pdbx_description
1 polymer ?
#
loop_
_entity_poly.entity_id
_entity_poly.type
_entity_poly.pdbx_seq_one_letter_code
_entity_poly.pdbx_strand_id
1 'polypeptide(L)'
;MVAKDRTNAADSPNPKVVGEIDTRAPFQSVKDAVTLFGEGAFSGSGEKLAIKKTRPYSAERVLAKETQLHLAQKELNKLKEQLKSAETTKSQALAELEKSKITVDDLTHKLKSLIESKESAIKATEAAKNKAKQLGEANSDSLPGKDGAWKRDLETVRTQYTTVFTELDAAKQELRKFRQDCDVSLEAKVAAYKHEAEAKDAAKANVERVGELSKEISAVQESIGQVKLASLQSQQEQAKIFSEKDTQRQSYKTTLEESAKKLTALKKEFDPEVSRSLEAQLAQTLNEIGEMQKQMENAKASDLDSVRTVTLELDDAKGSLQKVAEEESLLRSLVEALKVELENVKKEHTELKEKEAETESIAGNLHVKLRKHKSELEACLSEESKAKGACDEMVSTLNQLSLETENACREAEEMKNKAEELKKEAEATKLVVKEVEKKLRIALEEAEEAKAAEERALDQIKALSDQTNAARASTSESGANITISREEFESLSRKVGESDKLADMKVAAAMAQVEAVKASENEALKRLETTQKEIEDMKVATEEALKRAEMAEAAKKAVEGELRRWREREQKKAAEAASRILAETEMSIESSPRHYRVQKPNPSTKVIETRKFDEEKSSLSKKALLSNLSGIFNRKKNQIEGGSPSYLPGEKPP
;
A
#
# COMPACT_ATOMS: atom_id res chain seq x y z
N MET A 1 52.69 10.76 -24.34
CA MET A 1 52.00 9.73 -23.52
C MET A 1 50.78 10.37 -22.89
N VAL A 2 49.58 9.98 -23.34
CA VAL A 2 48.44 9.45 -22.54
C VAL A 2 47.70 10.53 -21.74
N ALA A 3 46.38 10.79 -21.87
CA ALA A 3 45.31 10.32 -22.74
C ALA A 3 44.07 11.24 -22.57
N LYS A 4 43.17 11.24 -23.57
CA LYS A 4 41.67 11.15 -23.57
C LYS A 4 40.86 11.69 -22.36
N ASP A 5 39.64 12.24 -22.47
CA ASP A 5 38.63 12.35 -23.53
C ASP A 5 37.50 13.33 -23.08
N ARG A 6 36.90 14.01 -24.07
CA ARG A 6 35.45 14.32 -24.35
C ARG A 6 34.43 14.41 -23.19
N THR A 7 33.62 15.45 -22.99
CA THR A 7 32.55 16.12 -23.79
C THR A 7 31.45 15.21 -24.35
N ASN A 8 30.19 15.48 -23.96
CA ASN A 8 28.93 15.58 -24.75
C ASN A 8 27.72 15.19 -23.86
N ALA A 9 26.70 16.02 -23.64
CA ALA A 9 25.74 16.63 -24.58
C ALA A 9 24.68 15.65 -25.13
N ALA A 10 23.43 15.97 -24.76
CA ALA A 10 22.15 15.81 -25.46
C ALA A 10 21.51 14.42 -25.58
N ASP A 11 20.19 14.38 -25.34
CA ASP A 11 19.32 13.74 -26.33
C ASP A 11 17.91 14.35 -26.45
N SER A 12 17.39 14.21 -27.67
CA SER A 12 16.27 14.87 -28.35
C SER A 12 14.89 14.22 -28.04
N PRO A 13 13.77 14.51 -28.75
CA PRO A 13 13.52 13.70 -29.97
C PRO A 13 12.66 14.29 -31.13
N ASN A 14 13.01 13.76 -32.32
CA ASN A 14 12.20 13.27 -33.46
C ASN A 14 11.95 14.09 -34.75
N PRO A 15 12.24 13.49 -35.95
CA PRO A 15 11.96 14.03 -37.28
C PRO A 15 10.79 13.35 -38.03
N LYS A 16 10.51 13.93 -39.21
CA LYS A 16 9.41 13.79 -40.17
C LYS A 16 9.42 12.55 -41.07
N VAL A 17 8.21 12.24 -41.55
CA VAL A 17 7.83 11.39 -42.69
C VAL A 17 8.32 11.97 -44.03
N VAL A 18 8.85 11.10 -44.90
CA VAL A 18 9.38 11.39 -46.25
C VAL A 18 8.29 11.20 -47.31
N GLY A 19 8.19 12.12 -48.28
CA GLY A 19 7.35 11.99 -49.48
C GLY A 19 8.21 11.97 -50.74
N GLU A 20 8.02 10.94 -51.57
CA GLU A 20 8.64 10.78 -52.90
C GLU A 20 8.00 11.71 -53.93
N ILE A 21 8.79 12.23 -54.88
CA ILE A 21 8.31 13.01 -56.03
C ILE A 21 8.70 12.29 -57.32
N ASP A 22 7.68 11.95 -58.12
CA ASP A 22 7.74 11.37 -59.46
C ASP A 22 8.10 12.44 -60.52
N THR A 23 9.00 12.12 -61.46
CA THR A 23 9.57 13.06 -62.45
C THR A 23 9.49 12.54 -63.89
N ARG A 24 8.28 12.32 -64.44
CA ARG A 24 8.08 12.00 -65.87
C ARG A 24 7.14 12.97 -66.61
N ALA A 25 7.75 13.96 -67.30
CA ALA A 25 7.42 14.71 -68.56
C ALA A 25 6.01 15.30 -68.86
N PRO A 26 5.85 16.32 -69.76
CA PRO A 26 6.72 17.45 -70.14
C PRO A 26 6.05 18.84 -70.01
N PHE A 27 6.90 19.86 -70.09
CA PHE A 27 6.72 21.32 -69.92
C PHE A 27 5.45 21.96 -70.52
N GLN A 28 4.85 22.89 -69.78
CA GLN A 28 4.00 23.95 -70.31
C GLN A 28 4.57 25.33 -69.92
N SER A 29 4.99 26.06 -70.96
CA SER A 29 5.13 27.52 -71.08
C SER A 29 6.02 28.27 -70.07
N VAL A 30 7.17 28.74 -70.57
CA VAL A 30 8.09 29.72 -69.94
C VAL A 30 7.40 31.05 -69.58
N LYS A 31 6.21 31.32 -70.13
CA LYS A 31 5.43 32.53 -69.83
C LYS A 31 4.84 32.55 -68.41
N ASP A 32 4.54 31.39 -67.82
CA ASP A 32 3.96 31.31 -66.47
C ASP A 32 5.00 31.42 -65.35
N ALA A 33 6.26 31.06 -65.63
CA ALA A 33 7.37 31.19 -64.68
C ALA A 33 7.84 32.66 -64.50
N VAL A 34 7.61 33.52 -65.49
CA VAL A 34 8.03 34.94 -65.46
C VAL A 34 7.07 35.80 -64.64
N THR A 35 5.80 35.40 -64.49
CA THR A 35 4.80 36.11 -63.66
C THR A 35 4.99 35.85 -62.16
N LEU A 36 5.77 34.84 -61.78
CA LEU A 36 6.05 34.52 -60.37
C LEU A 36 7.19 35.37 -59.77
N PHE A 37 7.97 36.07 -60.62
CA PHE A 37 9.17 36.79 -60.19
C PHE A 37 9.34 38.20 -60.78
N GLY A 38 8.37 38.73 -61.54
CA GLY A 38 8.54 40.01 -62.25
C GLY A 38 7.45 41.06 -62.00
N GLU A 39 7.67 41.90 -60.98
CA GLU A 39 7.20 43.31 -60.85
C GLU A 39 7.74 43.84 -59.51
N GLY A 40 8.48 44.93 -59.34
CA GLY A 40 8.85 46.07 -60.18
C GLY A 40 9.16 47.22 -59.20
N ALA A 41 10.33 47.84 -59.31
CA ALA A 41 10.69 49.02 -58.53
C ALA A 41 9.88 50.26 -58.95
N PHE A 42 9.57 51.15 -57.98
CA PHE A 42 9.79 52.61 -57.99
C PHE A 42 8.73 53.41 -57.20
N SER A 43 9.25 54.47 -56.57
CA SER A 43 8.63 55.70 -56.08
C SER A 43 8.00 55.75 -54.69
N GLY A 44 8.55 56.66 -53.89
CA GLY A 44 8.02 57.12 -52.62
C GLY A 44 6.97 58.24 -52.76
N SER A 45 6.44 58.57 -51.59
CA SER A 45 5.43 59.59 -51.26
C SER A 45 4.00 59.30 -51.73
N GLY A 46 3.05 59.35 -50.79
CA GLY A 46 1.62 59.33 -51.10
C GLY A 46 0.81 58.46 -50.15
N GLU A 47 0.26 59.11 -49.13
CA GLU A 47 -0.70 58.60 -48.15
C GLU A 47 -2.02 58.13 -48.79
N LYS A 48 -2.40 56.85 -48.62
CA LYS A 48 -3.72 56.35 -48.13
C LYS A 48 -3.96 54.86 -48.44
N LEU A 49 -4.64 54.24 -47.48
CA LEU A 49 -5.11 52.85 -47.38
C LEU A 49 -5.54 52.19 -48.70
N ALA A 50 -5.04 50.95 -48.91
CA ALA A 50 -5.81 49.89 -49.55
C ALA A 50 -5.36 48.50 -49.05
N ILE A 51 -6.33 47.77 -48.51
CA ILE A 51 -6.27 46.44 -47.91
C ILE A 51 -5.81 45.40 -48.94
N LYS A 52 -4.69 44.70 -48.71
CA LYS A 52 -4.41 43.40 -49.36
C LYS A 52 -3.83 42.37 -48.39
N LYS A 53 -4.68 41.37 -48.18
CA LYS A 53 -4.56 40.07 -47.50
C LYS A 53 -3.15 39.57 -47.16
N THR A 54 -2.92 39.41 -45.87
CA THR A 54 -1.84 38.63 -45.25
C THR A 54 -1.95 37.14 -45.61
N ARG A 55 -0.84 36.58 -46.09
CA ARG A 55 -0.60 35.13 -46.23
C ARG A 55 -0.68 34.42 -44.85
N PRO A 56 -1.08 33.13 -44.77
CA PRO A 56 -1.55 32.48 -43.54
C PRO A 56 -0.47 32.05 -42.51
N TYR A 57 0.81 32.39 -42.73
CA TYR A 57 1.92 31.93 -41.88
C TYR A 57 2.03 32.62 -40.50
N SER A 58 1.29 33.73 -40.28
CA SER A 58 1.19 34.38 -38.97
C SER A 58 0.11 33.74 -38.11
N ALA A 59 -1.00 33.30 -38.69
CA ALA A 59 -2.11 32.67 -37.97
C ALA A 59 -1.68 31.34 -37.35
N GLU A 60 -0.92 30.51 -38.06
CA GLU A 60 -0.42 29.23 -37.54
C GLU A 60 0.59 29.40 -36.39
N ARG A 61 1.44 30.43 -36.46
CA ARG A 61 2.39 30.77 -35.38
C ARG A 61 1.70 31.41 -34.17
N VAL A 62 0.64 32.17 -34.40
CA VAL A 62 -0.24 32.72 -33.36
C VAL A 62 -1.00 31.59 -32.68
N LEU A 63 -1.59 30.67 -33.46
CA LEU A 63 -2.26 29.48 -32.93
C LEU A 63 -1.31 28.60 -32.11
N ALA A 64 -0.11 28.28 -32.61
CA ALA A 64 0.86 27.49 -31.84
C ALA A 64 1.27 28.16 -30.51
N LYS A 65 1.44 29.49 -30.50
CA LYS A 65 1.70 30.25 -29.27
C LYS A 65 0.49 30.31 -28.34
N GLU A 66 -0.71 30.37 -28.90
CA GLU A 66 -1.97 30.36 -28.16
C GLU A 66 -2.23 28.99 -27.51
N THR A 67 -1.91 27.89 -28.20
CA THR A 67 -1.94 26.54 -27.63
C THR A 67 -0.92 26.39 -26.49
N GLN A 68 0.31 26.92 -26.67
CA GLN A 68 1.32 26.95 -25.61
C GLN A 68 0.87 27.79 -24.41
N LEU A 69 0.23 28.93 -24.64
CA LEU A 69 -0.31 29.78 -23.58
C LEU A 69 -1.44 29.08 -22.81
N HIS A 70 -2.34 28.36 -23.50
CA HIS A 70 -3.36 27.55 -22.85
C HIS A 70 -2.77 26.40 -22.01
N LEU A 71 -1.72 25.73 -22.49
CA LEU A 71 -1.02 24.70 -21.73
C LEU A 71 -0.36 25.29 -20.48
N ALA A 72 0.35 26.41 -20.61
CA ALA A 72 0.96 27.12 -19.48
C ALA A 72 -0.10 27.61 -18.47
N GLN A 73 -1.26 28.07 -18.94
CA GLN A 73 -2.36 28.50 -18.09
C GLN A 73 -3.00 27.33 -17.33
N LYS A 74 -3.09 26.15 -17.96
CA LYS A 74 -3.55 24.91 -17.33
C LYS A 74 -2.57 24.42 -16.26
N GLU A 75 -1.27 24.46 -16.54
CA GLU A 75 -0.22 24.14 -15.56
C GLU A 75 -0.21 25.13 -14.39
N LEU A 76 -0.35 26.42 -14.66
CA LEU A 76 -0.49 27.46 -13.62
C LEU A 76 -1.69 27.18 -12.71
N ASN A 77 -2.84 26.82 -13.28
CA ASN A 77 -4.04 26.51 -12.50
C ASN A 77 -3.84 25.25 -11.64
N LYS A 78 -3.20 24.21 -12.18
CA LYS A 78 -2.83 23.01 -11.42
C LYS A 78 -1.90 23.34 -10.25
N LEU A 79 -0.89 24.18 -10.47
CA LEU A 79 0.02 24.63 -9.42
C LEU A 79 -0.71 25.49 -8.37
N LYS A 80 -1.66 26.33 -8.77
CA LYS A 80 -2.49 27.11 -7.84
C LYS A 80 -3.39 26.22 -6.97
N GLU A 81 -3.98 25.17 -7.54
CA GLU A 81 -4.77 24.20 -6.78
C GLU A 81 -3.89 23.42 -5.79
N GLN A 82 -2.70 22.98 -6.22
CA GLN A 82 -1.73 22.34 -5.34
C GLN A 82 -1.29 23.27 -4.21
N LEU A 83 -1.01 24.54 -4.50
CA LEU A 83 -0.68 25.55 -3.49
C LEU A 83 -1.81 25.72 -2.48
N LYS A 84 -3.06 25.89 -2.93
CA LYS A 84 -4.23 25.97 -2.03
C LYS A 84 -4.37 24.74 -1.15
N SER A 85 -4.20 23.54 -1.74
CA SER A 85 -4.26 22.30 -0.96
C SER A 85 -3.16 22.26 0.11
N ALA A 86 -1.94 22.67 -0.22
CA ALA A 86 -0.82 22.74 0.71
C ALA A 86 -1.02 23.81 1.81
N GLU A 87 -1.62 24.95 1.47
CA GLU A 87 -1.98 25.98 2.44
C GLU A 87 -3.07 25.51 3.41
N THR A 88 -4.06 24.76 2.92
CA THR A 88 -5.10 24.17 3.78
C THR A 88 -4.53 23.11 4.72
N THR A 89 -3.67 22.21 4.23
CA THR A 89 -3.04 21.19 5.07
C THR A 89 -2.09 21.81 6.09
N LYS A 90 -1.33 22.84 5.72
CA LYS A 90 -0.51 23.60 6.66
C LYS A 90 -1.36 24.26 7.76
N SER A 91 -2.48 24.88 7.39
CA SER A 91 -3.37 25.53 8.36
C SER A 91 -3.98 24.53 9.33
N GLN A 92 -4.38 23.35 8.84
CA GLN A 92 -4.88 22.26 9.68
C GLN A 92 -3.80 21.72 10.63
N ALA A 93 -2.58 21.49 10.13
CA ALA A 93 -1.46 21.03 10.95
C ALA A 93 -1.10 22.03 12.06
N LEU A 94 -1.14 23.35 11.78
CA LEU A 94 -0.92 24.38 12.80
C LEU A 94 -2.04 24.40 13.86
N ALA A 95 -3.29 24.18 13.45
CA ALA A 95 -4.41 24.08 14.39
C ALA A 95 -4.32 22.83 15.29
N GLU A 96 -3.89 21.69 14.74
CA GLU A 96 -3.64 20.46 15.50
C GLU A 96 -2.44 20.61 16.45
N LEU A 97 -1.39 21.31 16.02
CA LEU A 97 -0.24 21.64 16.87
C LEU A 97 -0.64 22.51 18.07
N GLU A 98 -1.46 23.54 17.86
CA GLU A 98 -1.91 24.40 18.95
C GLU A 98 -2.81 23.64 19.93
N LYS A 99 -3.70 22.76 19.43
CA LYS A 99 -4.49 21.86 20.30
C LYS A 99 -3.59 20.94 21.12
N SER A 100 -2.60 20.32 20.49
CA SER A 100 -1.61 19.48 21.17
C SER A 100 -0.89 20.26 22.27
N LYS A 101 -0.45 21.48 21.99
CA LYS A 101 0.21 22.34 22.96
C LYS A 101 -0.67 22.65 24.17
N ILE A 102 -1.94 23.01 23.95
CA ILE A 102 -2.92 23.21 25.03
C ILE A 102 -3.09 21.94 25.87
N THR A 103 -3.17 20.77 25.25
CA THR A 103 -3.30 19.50 26.00
C THR A 103 -2.06 19.18 26.82
N VAL A 104 -0.86 19.47 26.32
CA VAL A 104 0.40 19.29 27.06
C VAL A 104 0.44 20.24 28.26
N ASP A 105 0.04 21.50 28.08
CA ASP A 105 -0.01 22.47 29.16
C ASP A 105 -1.02 22.06 30.25
N ASP A 106 -2.20 21.55 29.88
CA ASP A 106 -3.21 21.01 30.81
C ASP A 106 -2.68 19.78 31.59
N LEU A 107 -2.06 18.83 30.89
CA LEU A 107 -1.44 17.66 31.51
C LEU A 107 -0.28 18.07 32.45
N THR A 108 0.50 19.06 32.05
CA THR A 108 1.58 19.61 32.88
C THR A 108 1.03 20.25 34.15
N HIS A 109 -0.08 20.98 34.05
CA HIS A 109 -0.73 21.56 35.22
C HIS A 109 -1.31 20.48 36.15
N LYS A 110 -1.97 19.46 35.59
CA LYS A 110 -2.49 18.31 36.35
C LYS A 110 -1.37 17.56 37.07
N LEU A 111 -0.25 17.32 36.39
CA LEU A 111 0.92 16.69 36.98
C LEU A 111 1.48 17.50 38.14
N LYS A 112 1.60 18.83 37.97
CA LYS A 112 2.04 19.72 39.04
C LYS A 112 1.12 19.66 40.26
N SER A 113 -0.19 19.69 40.07
CA SER A 113 -1.17 19.58 41.15
C SER A 113 -1.10 18.23 41.86
N LEU A 114 -0.89 17.13 41.13
CA LEU A 114 -0.72 15.80 41.71
C LEU A 114 0.57 15.69 42.51
N ILE A 115 1.67 16.30 42.05
CA ILE A 115 2.94 16.38 42.80
C ILE A 115 2.73 17.15 44.12
N GLU A 116 2.09 18.32 44.07
CA GLU A 116 1.79 19.14 45.26
C GLU A 116 0.89 18.39 46.26
N SER A 117 -0.10 17.65 45.76
CA SER A 117 -0.98 16.79 46.58
C SER A 117 -0.20 15.65 47.23
N LYS A 118 0.67 14.96 46.47
CA LYS A 118 1.54 13.90 46.97
C LYS A 118 2.47 14.41 48.08
N GLU A 119 3.11 15.57 47.89
CA GLU A 119 3.96 16.18 48.92
C GLU A 119 3.17 16.53 50.18
N SER A 120 1.93 17.01 50.03
CA SER A 120 1.04 17.30 51.16
C SER A 120 0.64 16.02 51.91
N ALA A 121 0.37 14.93 51.20
CA ALA A 121 0.09 13.63 51.79
C ALA A 121 1.31 13.08 52.55
N ILE A 122 2.52 13.19 51.99
CA ILE A 122 3.77 12.79 52.67
C ILE A 122 3.93 13.57 53.98
N LYS A 123 3.80 14.91 53.94
CA LYS A 123 3.86 15.76 55.15
C LYS A 123 2.82 15.36 56.20
N ALA A 124 1.59 15.02 55.78
CA ALA A 124 0.53 14.56 56.68
C ALA A 124 0.88 13.21 57.33
N THR A 125 1.44 12.27 56.58
CA THR A 125 1.87 10.96 57.13
C THR A 125 3.05 11.10 58.09
N GLU A 126 4.01 11.99 57.82
CA GLU A 126 5.11 12.29 58.74
C GLU A 126 4.60 12.96 60.03
N ALA A 127 3.65 13.89 59.92
CA ALA A 127 3.02 14.52 61.08
C ALA A 127 2.23 13.50 61.93
N ALA A 128 1.51 12.57 61.31
CA ALA A 128 0.81 11.49 61.99
C ALA A 128 1.79 10.52 62.67
N LYS A 129 2.90 10.18 62.02
CA LYS A 129 3.97 9.36 62.59
C LYS A 129 4.63 10.01 63.80
N ASN A 130 4.83 11.33 63.76
CA ASN A 130 5.37 12.08 64.89
C ASN A 130 4.37 12.15 66.06
N LYS A 131 3.07 12.32 65.79
CA LYS A 131 2.02 12.24 66.81
C LYS A 131 1.88 10.84 67.42
N ALA A 132 2.03 9.79 66.62
CA ALA A 132 2.01 8.41 67.10
C ALA A 132 3.22 8.10 68.01
N LYS A 133 4.41 8.65 67.70
CA LYS A 133 5.57 8.57 68.59
C LYS A 133 5.33 9.30 69.92
N GLN A 134 4.72 10.49 69.90
CA GLN A 134 4.34 11.23 71.12
C GLN A 134 3.31 10.48 71.98
N LEU A 135 2.35 9.77 71.37
CA LEU A 135 1.39 8.92 72.08
C LEU A 135 2.00 7.62 72.60
N GLY A 136 3.07 7.12 71.95
CA GLY A 136 3.85 5.96 72.42
C GLY A 136 4.73 6.28 73.63
N GLU A 137 5.21 7.53 73.76
CA GLU A 137 5.97 8.00 74.93
C GLU A 137 5.06 8.40 76.11
N ALA A 138 3.77 8.72 75.86
CA ALA A 138 2.81 9.14 76.89
C ALA A 138 2.01 7.99 77.56
N ASN A 139 2.17 6.74 77.12
CA ASN A 139 1.45 5.59 77.68
C ASN A 139 2.42 4.52 78.19
N SER A 140 3.12 4.88 79.27
CA SER A 140 3.61 3.95 80.28
C SER A 140 2.69 4.10 81.48
N ASP A 141 1.52 3.43 81.47
CA ASP A 141 0.92 2.79 82.65
C ASP A 141 -0.56 2.38 82.42
N SER A 142 -0.85 1.16 82.91
CA SER A 142 -2.17 0.61 83.28
C SER A 142 -3.03 -0.14 82.23
N LEU A 143 -2.87 -1.49 82.29
CA LEU A 143 -3.86 -2.55 82.54
C LEU A 143 -5.09 -2.80 81.62
N PRO A 144 -5.65 -4.05 81.65
CA PRO A 144 -6.17 -4.74 80.48
C PRO A 144 -7.71 -4.85 80.45
N GLY A 145 -8.23 -5.07 79.24
CA GLY A 145 -9.49 -5.78 79.03
C GLY A 145 -10.59 -4.97 78.32
N LYS A 146 -10.71 -5.19 77.00
CA LYS A 146 -12.00 -5.47 76.33
C LYS A 146 -11.77 -5.94 74.88
N ASP A 147 -12.01 -7.23 74.67
CA ASP A 147 -11.42 -8.05 73.60
C ASP A 147 -12.16 -8.00 72.24
N GLY A 148 -12.56 -6.80 71.79
CA GLY A 148 -13.32 -6.66 70.54
C GLY A 148 -13.13 -5.36 69.75
N ALA A 149 -12.56 -4.31 70.36
CA ALA A 149 -12.27 -3.06 69.64
C ALA A 149 -10.97 -3.18 68.81
N TRP A 150 -9.90 -3.71 69.41
CA TRP A 150 -8.59 -3.85 68.75
C TRP A 150 -8.63 -4.76 67.50
N LYS A 151 -9.50 -5.79 67.48
CA LYS A 151 -9.66 -6.65 66.30
C LYS A 151 -10.30 -5.90 65.13
N ARG A 152 -11.30 -5.05 65.40
CA ARG A 152 -11.88 -4.17 64.38
C ARG A 152 -10.87 -3.14 63.90
N ASP A 153 -10.09 -2.55 64.80
CA ASP A 153 -9.07 -1.58 64.44
C ASP A 153 -7.92 -2.23 63.64
N LEU A 154 -7.50 -3.44 64.02
CA LEU A 154 -6.50 -4.23 63.28
C LEU A 154 -7.01 -4.62 61.89
N GLU A 155 -8.25 -5.07 61.77
CA GLU A 155 -8.86 -5.41 60.47
C GLU A 155 -9.06 -4.16 59.60
N THR A 156 -9.37 -3.01 60.21
CA THR A 156 -9.44 -1.72 59.50
C THR A 156 -8.07 -1.28 58.99
N VAL A 157 -7.01 -1.42 59.80
CA VAL A 157 -5.64 -1.13 59.37
C VAL A 157 -5.18 -2.10 58.29
N ARG A 158 -5.58 -3.38 58.38
CA ARG A 158 -5.26 -4.40 57.37
C ARG A 158 -5.91 -4.08 56.03
N THR A 159 -7.20 -3.72 56.03
CA THR A 159 -7.93 -3.32 54.81
C THR A 159 -7.36 -2.02 54.21
N GLN A 160 -6.99 -1.05 55.05
CA GLN A 160 -6.27 0.16 54.60
C GLN A 160 -4.89 -0.16 54.01
N TYR A 161 -4.13 -1.09 54.61
CA TYR A 161 -2.86 -1.53 54.07
C TYR A 161 -3.02 -2.24 52.72
N THR A 162 -4.03 -3.10 52.59
CA THR A 162 -4.33 -3.79 51.33
C THR A 162 -4.72 -2.81 50.23
N THR A 163 -5.55 -1.80 50.53
CA THR A 163 -5.93 -0.76 49.55
C THR A 163 -4.73 0.06 49.10
N VAL A 164 -3.91 0.57 50.04
CA VAL A 164 -2.67 1.28 49.72
C VAL A 164 -1.69 0.42 48.91
N PHE A 165 -1.60 -0.88 49.21
CA PHE A 165 -0.77 -1.81 48.45
C PHE A 165 -1.27 -1.97 47.01
N THR A 166 -2.58 -2.11 46.80
CA THR A 166 -3.16 -2.18 45.45
C THR A 166 -3.00 -0.89 44.66
N GLU A 167 -3.13 0.27 45.31
CA GLU A 167 -2.88 1.58 44.70
C GLU A 167 -1.40 1.75 44.32
N LEU A 168 -0.48 1.29 45.16
CA LEU A 168 0.95 1.30 44.86
C LEU A 168 1.27 0.42 43.64
N ASP A 169 0.65 -0.76 43.54
CA ASP A 169 0.85 -1.64 42.39
C ASP A 169 0.23 -1.08 41.11
N ALA A 170 -0.93 -0.42 41.19
CA ALA A 170 -1.51 0.34 40.09
C ALA A 170 -0.58 1.48 39.64
N ALA A 171 -0.07 2.28 40.57
CA ALA A 171 0.89 3.36 40.27
C ALA A 171 2.19 2.84 39.64
N LYS A 172 2.70 1.67 40.06
CA LYS A 172 3.86 1.03 39.43
C LYS A 172 3.55 0.53 38.01
N GLN A 173 2.32 0.09 37.74
CA GLN A 173 1.91 -0.30 36.39
C GLN A 173 1.81 0.93 35.48
N GLU A 174 1.21 2.02 35.96
CA GLU A 174 1.14 3.28 35.22
C GLU A 174 2.53 3.86 34.94
N LEU A 175 3.44 3.84 35.91
CA LEU A 175 4.82 4.27 35.70
C LEU A 175 5.54 3.45 34.61
N ARG A 176 5.27 2.14 34.54
CA ARG A 176 5.82 1.28 33.47
C ARG A 176 5.25 1.64 32.10
N LYS A 177 3.93 1.88 32.02
CA LYS A 177 3.28 2.34 30.78
C LYS A 177 3.87 3.67 30.33
N PHE A 178 3.97 4.64 31.23
CA PHE A 178 4.55 5.95 30.91
C PHE A 178 6.00 5.87 30.44
N ARG A 179 6.82 4.99 31.02
CA ARG A 179 8.19 4.75 30.53
C ARG A 179 8.20 4.19 29.11
N GLN A 180 7.34 3.19 28.85
CA GLN A 180 7.21 2.62 27.52
C GLN A 180 6.75 3.67 26.49
N ASP A 181 5.77 4.50 26.86
CA ASP A 181 5.29 5.58 26.00
C ASP A 181 6.39 6.64 25.74
N CYS A 182 7.20 6.97 26.76
CA CYS A 182 8.37 7.83 26.60
C CYS A 182 9.40 7.22 25.63
N ASP A 183 9.69 5.93 25.76
CA ASP A 183 10.65 5.23 24.89
C ASP A 183 10.15 5.24 23.43
N VAL A 184 8.87 4.93 23.21
CA VAL A 184 8.23 5.00 21.87
C VAL A 184 8.25 6.42 21.31
N SER A 185 7.95 7.43 22.14
CA SER A 185 8.00 8.83 21.70
C SER A 185 9.43 9.29 21.38
N LEU A 186 10.44 8.77 22.09
CA LEU A 186 11.84 9.07 21.83
C LEU A 186 12.30 8.41 20.53
N GLU A 187 11.95 7.15 20.30
CA GLU A 187 12.22 6.45 19.03
C GLU A 187 11.57 7.17 17.83
N ALA A 188 10.30 7.59 17.97
CA ALA A 188 9.62 8.38 16.95
C ALA A 188 10.32 9.71 16.67
N LYS A 189 10.81 10.39 17.71
CA LYS A 189 11.59 11.64 17.57
C LYS A 189 12.91 11.42 16.85
N VAL A 190 13.62 10.32 17.16
CA VAL A 190 14.86 9.95 16.47
C VAL A 190 14.60 9.65 14.99
N ALA A 191 13.53 8.91 14.69
CA ALA A 191 13.12 8.64 13.31
C ALA A 191 12.77 9.94 12.55
N ALA A 192 12.05 10.87 13.19
CA ALA A 192 11.72 12.17 12.62
C ALA A 192 12.98 12.99 12.29
N TYR A 193 13.97 13.03 13.19
CA TYR A 193 15.24 13.72 12.92
C TYR A 193 16.03 13.08 11.78
N LYS A 194 16.02 11.75 11.68
CA LYS A 194 16.65 11.05 10.56
C LYS A 194 15.99 11.44 9.23
N HIS A 195 14.66 11.44 9.18
CA HIS A 195 13.93 11.86 7.99
C HIS A 195 14.14 13.35 7.65
N GLU A 196 14.25 14.24 8.65
CA GLU A 196 14.58 15.64 8.44
C GLU A 196 15.99 15.80 7.82
N ALA A 197 16.97 15.06 8.33
CA ALA A 197 18.33 15.06 7.79
C ALA A 197 18.38 14.54 6.34
N GLU A 198 17.72 13.41 6.06
CA GLU A 198 17.60 12.85 4.70
C GLU A 198 16.92 13.83 3.74
N ALA A 199 15.84 14.50 4.17
CA ALA A 199 15.15 15.50 3.37
C ALA A 199 16.03 16.74 3.10
N LYS A 200 16.83 17.16 4.10
CA LYS A 200 17.77 18.28 3.95
C LYS A 200 18.90 17.95 2.99
N ASP A 201 19.45 16.74 3.06
CA ASP A 201 20.49 16.29 2.14
C ASP A 201 19.95 16.17 0.71
N ALA A 202 18.74 15.64 0.54
CA ALA A 202 18.06 15.61 -0.75
C ALA A 202 17.79 17.02 -1.31
N ALA A 203 17.38 17.97 -0.46
CA ALA A 203 17.20 19.37 -0.86
C ALA A 203 18.52 20.01 -1.30
N LYS A 204 19.61 19.75 -0.58
CA LYS A 204 20.95 20.26 -0.93
C LYS A 204 21.43 19.70 -2.28
N ALA A 205 21.30 18.40 -2.50
CA ALA A 205 21.64 17.77 -3.77
C ALA A 205 20.82 18.33 -4.94
N ASN A 206 19.53 18.62 -4.72
CA ASN A 206 18.69 19.26 -5.72
C ASN A 206 19.13 20.70 -6.04
N VAL A 207 19.53 21.49 -5.04
CA VAL A 207 20.07 22.84 -5.27
C VAL A 207 21.35 22.80 -6.09
N GLU A 208 22.26 21.87 -5.80
CA GLU A 208 23.49 21.66 -6.59
C GLU A 208 23.17 21.29 -8.04
N ARG A 209 22.24 20.35 -8.25
CA ARG A 209 21.78 19.93 -9.58
C ARG A 209 21.11 21.06 -10.36
N VAL A 210 20.31 21.91 -9.70
CA VAL A 210 19.74 23.11 -10.33
C VAL A 210 20.84 24.08 -10.76
N GLY A 211 21.88 24.23 -9.94
CA GLY A 211 23.06 25.04 -10.28
C GLY A 211 23.81 24.52 -11.51
N GLU A 212 23.99 23.21 -11.63
CA GLU A 212 24.58 22.55 -12.80
C GLU A 212 23.74 22.77 -14.06
N LEU A 213 22.43 22.49 -13.99
CA LEU A 213 21.50 22.71 -15.10
C LEU A 213 21.47 24.17 -15.55
N SER A 214 21.53 25.12 -14.61
CA SER A 214 21.60 26.54 -14.96
C SER A 214 22.87 26.91 -15.72
N LYS A 215 24.01 26.28 -15.40
CA LYS A 215 25.27 26.47 -16.15
C LYS A 215 25.17 25.87 -17.55
N GLU A 216 24.61 24.67 -17.69
CA GLU A 216 24.39 24.02 -18.98
C GLU A 216 23.46 24.86 -19.88
N ILE A 217 22.35 25.36 -19.33
CA ILE A 217 21.42 26.24 -20.04
C ILE A 217 22.15 27.49 -20.54
N SER A 218 23.00 28.11 -19.71
CA SER A 218 23.76 29.31 -20.08
C SER A 218 24.75 29.01 -21.22
N ALA A 219 25.45 27.87 -21.16
CA ALA A 219 26.38 27.45 -22.21
C ALA A 219 25.67 27.17 -23.54
N VAL A 220 24.50 26.52 -23.51
CA VAL A 220 23.68 26.28 -24.71
C VAL A 220 23.18 27.60 -25.29
N GLN A 221 22.73 28.54 -24.46
CA GLN A 221 22.31 29.86 -24.91
C GLN A 221 23.45 30.63 -25.59
N GLU A 222 24.66 30.57 -25.03
CA GLU A 222 25.86 31.17 -25.63
C GLU A 222 26.18 30.53 -27.00
N SER A 223 26.16 29.20 -27.08
CA SER A 223 26.35 28.47 -28.34
C SER A 223 25.31 28.84 -29.40
N ILE A 224 24.03 28.93 -29.02
CA ILE A 224 22.96 29.42 -29.91
C ILE A 224 23.26 30.85 -30.39
N GLY A 225 23.77 31.71 -29.51
CA GLY A 225 24.21 33.06 -29.87
C GLY A 225 25.32 33.06 -30.93
N GLN A 226 26.34 32.22 -30.74
CA GLN A 226 27.45 32.06 -31.68
C GLN A 226 26.97 31.53 -33.04
N VAL A 227 26.12 30.51 -33.07
CA VAL A 227 25.55 29.96 -34.30
C VAL A 227 24.72 30.99 -35.06
N LYS A 228 23.92 31.80 -34.35
CA LYS A 228 23.16 32.89 -34.97
C LYS A 228 24.06 33.94 -35.62
N LEU A 229 25.16 34.32 -34.95
CA LEU A 229 26.15 35.26 -35.50
C LEU A 229 26.83 34.67 -36.75
N ALA A 230 27.29 33.42 -36.70
CA ALA A 230 27.90 32.75 -37.83
C ALA A 230 26.93 32.63 -39.03
N SER A 231 25.66 32.33 -38.77
CA SER A 231 24.62 32.27 -39.80
C SER A 231 24.39 33.64 -40.47
N LEU A 232 24.33 34.73 -39.68
CA LEU A 232 24.22 36.09 -40.22
C LEU A 232 25.43 36.47 -41.07
N GLN A 233 26.64 36.13 -40.62
CA GLN A 233 27.87 36.37 -41.38
C GLN A 233 27.87 35.62 -42.71
N SER A 234 27.51 34.32 -42.69
CA SER A 234 27.39 33.51 -43.91
C SER A 234 26.36 34.09 -44.89
N GLN A 235 25.20 34.55 -44.41
CA GLN A 235 24.21 35.21 -45.26
C GLN A 235 24.74 36.52 -45.87
N GLN A 236 25.51 37.30 -45.11
CA GLN A 236 26.13 38.53 -45.60
C GLN A 236 27.19 38.24 -46.68
N GLU A 237 28.04 37.24 -46.48
CA GLU A 237 29.03 36.80 -47.47
C GLU A 237 28.36 36.28 -48.73
N GLN A 238 27.29 35.49 -48.58
CA GLN A 238 26.49 35.00 -49.70
C GLN A 238 25.92 36.17 -50.52
N ALA A 239 25.38 37.20 -49.86
CA ALA A 239 24.87 38.40 -50.54
C ALA A 239 25.98 39.16 -51.31
N LYS A 240 27.19 39.26 -50.74
CA LYS A 240 28.35 39.86 -51.43
C LYS A 240 28.72 39.06 -52.68
N ILE A 241 28.83 37.74 -52.57
CA ILE A 241 29.16 36.85 -53.70
C ILE A 241 28.12 36.99 -54.83
N PHE A 242 26.83 37.08 -54.50
CA PHE A 242 25.80 37.30 -55.52
C PHE A 242 25.95 38.65 -56.22
N SER A 243 26.20 39.72 -55.47
CA SER A 243 26.43 41.04 -56.07
C SER A 243 27.64 41.07 -57.00
N GLU A 244 28.75 40.43 -56.61
CA GLU A 244 29.95 40.31 -57.44
C GLU A 244 29.68 39.51 -58.72
N LYS A 245 29.02 38.34 -58.60
CA LYS A 245 28.61 37.53 -59.76
C LYS A 245 27.72 38.29 -60.73
N ASP A 246 26.80 39.10 -60.24
CA ASP A 246 25.93 39.92 -61.09
C ASP A 246 26.73 41.01 -61.83
N THR A 247 27.68 41.68 -61.17
CA THR A 247 28.57 42.65 -61.84
C THR A 247 29.43 42.00 -62.93
N GLN A 248 29.97 40.81 -62.65
CA GLN A 248 30.77 40.05 -63.62
C GLN A 248 29.91 39.57 -64.80
N ARG A 249 28.67 39.13 -64.55
CA ARG A 249 27.73 38.75 -65.61
C ARG A 249 27.42 39.94 -66.51
N GLN A 250 27.24 41.13 -65.95
CA GLN A 250 26.99 42.35 -66.73
C GLN A 250 28.20 42.71 -67.61
N SER A 251 29.43 42.60 -67.10
CA SER A 251 30.63 42.90 -67.89
C SER A 251 30.85 41.93 -69.05
N TYR A 252 30.61 40.64 -68.87
CA TYR A 252 30.64 39.67 -69.97
C TYR A 252 29.55 39.91 -71.02
N LYS A 253 28.36 40.33 -70.59
CA LYS A 253 27.29 40.69 -71.51
C LYS A 253 27.68 41.88 -72.39
N THR A 254 28.28 42.93 -71.80
CA THR A 254 28.73 44.11 -72.56
C THR A 254 29.82 43.78 -73.57
N THR A 255 30.81 42.96 -73.21
CA THR A 255 31.90 42.58 -74.13
C THR A 255 31.40 41.69 -75.28
N LEU A 256 30.45 40.81 -75.02
CA LEU A 256 29.78 40.02 -76.05
C LEU A 256 29.02 40.92 -77.05
N GLU A 257 28.23 41.88 -76.56
CA GLU A 257 27.50 42.82 -77.41
C GLU A 257 28.44 43.70 -78.26
N GLU A 258 29.58 44.14 -77.72
CA GLU A 258 30.60 44.89 -78.45
C GLU A 258 31.27 44.06 -79.56
N SER A 259 31.64 42.82 -79.27
CA SER A 259 32.23 41.92 -80.27
C SER A 259 31.26 41.59 -81.41
N ALA A 260 29.97 41.40 -81.09
CA ALA A 260 28.92 41.23 -82.10
C ALA A 260 28.79 42.46 -83.01
N LYS A 261 28.84 43.68 -82.45
CA LYS A 261 28.83 44.92 -83.24
C LYS A 261 30.03 45.00 -84.19
N LYS A 262 31.24 44.69 -83.70
CA LYS A 262 32.46 44.66 -84.53
C LYS A 262 32.34 43.67 -85.70
N LEU A 263 31.79 42.47 -85.46
CA LEU A 263 31.57 41.46 -86.49
C LEU A 263 30.59 41.96 -87.57
N THR A 264 29.50 42.64 -87.18
CA THR A 264 28.55 43.21 -88.13
C THR A 264 29.10 44.39 -88.93
N ALA A 265 30.05 45.15 -88.39
CA ALA A 265 30.74 46.21 -89.12
C ALA A 265 31.70 45.63 -90.17
N LEU A 266 32.50 44.64 -89.79
CA LEU A 266 33.45 43.97 -90.68
C LEU A 266 32.74 43.28 -91.86
N LYS A 267 31.53 42.76 -91.64
CA LYS A 267 30.70 42.15 -92.69
C LYS A 267 30.14 43.15 -93.70
N LYS A 268 30.12 44.45 -93.39
CA LYS A 268 29.66 45.53 -94.28
C LYS A 268 30.77 46.15 -95.13
N GLU A 269 32.03 45.87 -94.83
CA GLU A 269 33.21 46.39 -95.53
C GLU A 269 33.73 45.47 -96.66
N PHE A 270 33.05 44.35 -96.92
CA PHE A 270 33.47 43.35 -97.91
C PHE A 270 32.91 43.66 -99.30
N ASP A 271 33.78 44.01 -100.26
CA ASP A 271 33.41 44.34 -101.65
C ASP A 271 33.71 43.18 -102.63
N PRO A 272 32.68 42.48 -103.16
CA PRO A 272 32.82 41.26 -103.94
C PRO A 272 33.18 41.44 -105.43
N GLU A 273 33.25 42.67 -105.96
CA GLU A 273 33.61 42.92 -107.37
C GLU A 273 35.12 43.06 -107.61
N VAL A 274 35.87 43.53 -106.62
CA VAL A 274 37.34 43.69 -106.71
C VAL A 274 38.04 42.31 -106.74
N SER A 275 37.53 41.34 -105.98
CA SER A 275 38.04 39.95 -105.92
C SER A 275 38.00 39.24 -107.28
N ARG A 276 36.99 39.53 -108.11
CA ARG A 276 36.76 38.82 -109.38
C ARG A 276 37.58 39.41 -110.54
N SER A 277 37.98 40.68 -110.42
CA SER A 277 38.83 41.37 -111.42
C SER A 277 40.32 41.06 -111.25
N LEU A 278 40.77 40.83 -110.01
CA LEU A 278 42.14 40.46 -109.68
C LEU A 278 42.47 39.02 -110.09
N GLU A 279 41.51 38.09 -110.03
CA GLU A 279 41.68 36.69 -110.48
C GLU A 279 41.99 36.55 -111.98
N ALA A 280 41.41 37.41 -112.83
CA ALA A 280 41.56 37.34 -114.28
C ALA A 280 42.92 37.88 -114.77
N GLN A 281 43.48 38.90 -114.12
CA GLN A 281 44.79 39.48 -114.44
C GLN A 281 45.95 38.64 -113.87
N LEU A 282 45.71 37.93 -112.77
CA LEU A 282 46.65 36.97 -112.17
C LEU A 282 46.88 35.76 -113.09
N ALA A 283 45.84 35.24 -113.74
CA ALA A 283 45.93 34.03 -114.57
C ALA A 283 46.83 34.17 -115.81
N GLN A 284 46.89 35.37 -116.41
CA GLN A 284 47.68 35.62 -117.62
C GLN A 284 49.16 35.88 -117.32
N THR A 285 49.46 36.52 -116.19
CA THR A 285 50.82 36.87 -115.77
C THR A 285 51.51 35.76 -114.94
N LEU A 286 50.73 34.89 -114.28
CA LEU A 286 51.22 33.70 -113.56
C LEU A 286 51.66 32.53 -114.45
N ASN A 287 51.25 32.46 -115.73
CA ASN A 287 51.64 31.35 -116.60
C ASN A 287 53.09 31.49 -117.12
N GLU A 288 53.56 32.71 -117.38
CA GLU A 288 54.88 32.93 -118.02
C GLU A 288 56.00 33.22 -117.01
N ILE A 289 55.69 33.92 -115.92
CA ILE A 289 56.67 34.25 -114.87
C ILE A 289 56.62 33.21 -113.73
N GLY A 290 55.46 32.55 -113.56
CA GLY A 290 55.23 31.48 -112.60
C GLY A 290 55.66 30.08 -113.06
N GLU A 291 56.44 29.85 -114.12
CA GLU A 291 57.19 28.57 -114.22
C GLU A 291 58.59 28.70 -113.60
N MET A 292 59.18 29.88 -113.72
CA MET A 292 60.60 30.12 -113.44
C MET A 292 60.86 30.69 -112.04
N GLN A 293 59.99 31.56 -111.54
CA GLN A 293 60.08 32.07 -110.16
C GLN A 293 59.25 31.21 -109.18
N LYS A 294 58.32 30.38 -109.69
CA LYS A 294 57.53 29.38 -108.95
C LYS A 294 58.32 28.15 -108.50
N GLN A 295 59.50 27.85 -109.05
CA GLN A 295 60.36 26.82 -108.44
C GLN A 295 61.16 27.38 -107.25
N MET A 296 61.50 28.66 -107.26
CA MET A 296 62.46 29.25 -106.34
C MET A 296 61.82 30.06 -105.20
N GLU A 297 60.73 30.79 -105.47
CA GLU A 297 59.89 31.41 -104.44
C GLU A 297 58.83 30.45 -103.91
N ASN A 298 58.26 29.49 -104.65
CA ASN A 298 57.36 28.51 -104.01
C ASN A 298 58.10 27.61 -103.03
N ALA A 299 59.34 27.22 -103.28
CA ALA A 299 60.09 26.45 -102.28
C ALA A 299 60.28 27.29 -101.00
N LYS A 300 60.64 28.57 -101.11
CA LYS A 300 60.90 29.43 -99.94
C LYS A 300 59.65 29.96 -99.25
N ALA A 301 58.59 30.29 -99.99
CA ALA A 301 57.30 30.73 -99.46
C ALA A 301 56.46 29.54 -98.96
N SER A 302 56.49 28.37 -99.63
CA SER A 302 55.90 27.13 -99.10
C SER A 302 56.62 26.68 -97.84
N ASP A 303 57.96 26.78 -97.77
CA ASP A 303 58.69 26.44 -96.55
C ASP A 303 58.37 27.42 -95.41
N LEU A 304 58.30 28.73 -95.67
CA LEU A 304 57.96 29.74 -94.64
C LEU A 304 56.48 29.68 -94.20
N ASP A 305 55.54 29.51 -95.12
CA ASP A 305 54.12 29.37 -94.80
C ASP A 305 53.84 28.02 -94.14
N SER A 306 54.53 26.94 -94.53
CA SER A 306 54.49 25.63 -93.83
C SER A 306 55.06 25.73 -92.42
N VAL A 307 56.19 26.40 -92.22
CA VAL A 307 56.74 26.65 -90.88
C VAL A 307 55.78 27.52 -90.06
N ARG A 308 55.12 28.51 -90.69
CA ARG A 308 54.13 29.37 -90.02
C ARG A 308 52.85 28.62 -89.64
N THR A 309 52.32 27.74 -90.50
CA THR A 309 51.15 26.91 -90.15
C THR A 309 51.52 25.87 -89.10
N VAL A 310 52.67 25.20 -89.22
CA VAL A 310 53.15 24.23 -88.22
C VAL A 310 53.43 24.89 -86.88
N THR A 311 53.94 26.13 -86.83
CA THR A 311 54.13 26.86 -85.57
C THR A 311 52.82 27.29 -84.93
N LEU A 312 51.83 27.74 -85.70
CA LEU A 312 50.48 28.02 -85.18
C LEU A 312 49.80 26.74 -84.67
N GLU A 313 49.87 25.63 -85.41
CA GLU A 313 49.35 24.33 -84.97
C GLU A 313 50.09 23.81 -83.72
N LEU A 314 51.40 24.04 -83.62
CA LEU A 314 52.19 23.71 -82.44
C LEU A 314 51.81 24.56 -81.23
N ASP A 315 51.58 25.86 -81.41
CA ASP A 315 51.14 26.76 -80.35
C ASP A 315 49.70 26.43 -79.89
N ASP A 316 48.81 26.09 -80.82
CA ASP A 316 47.45 25.62 -80.52
C ASP A 316 47.45 24.27 -79.81
N ALA A 317 48.30 23.33 -80.25
CA ALA A 317 48.50 22.04 -79.60
C ALA A 317 49.10 22.22 -78.19
N LYS A 318 50.05 23.14 -78.02
CA LYS A 318 50.65 23.49 -76.72
C LYS A 318 49.62 24.11 -75.78
N GLY A 319 48.79 25.02 -76.27
CA GLY A 319 47.69 25.59 -75.50
C GLY A 319 46.64 24.56 -75.10
N SER A 320 46.35 23.60 -75.99
CA SER A 320 45.44 22.49 -75.69
C SER A 320 46.05 21.53 -74.66
N LEU A 321 47.34 21.21 -74.76
CA LEU A 321 48.06 20.38 -73.79
C LEU A 321 48.13 21.04 -72.41
N GLN A 322 48.33 22.37 -72.35
CA GLN A 322 48.32 23.14 -71.11
C GLN A 322 46.95 23.03 -70.41
N LYS A 323 45.84 23.20 -71.15
CA LYS A 323 44.48 23.03 -70.60
C LYS A 323 44.25 21.61 -70.08
N VAL A 324 44.69 20.60 -70.81
CA VAL A 324 44.59 19.19 -70.36
C VAL A 324 45.40 18.97 -69.08
N ALA A 325 46.59 19.56 -68.94
CA ALA A 325 47.39 19.47 -67.72
C ALA A 325 46.73 20.19 -66.52
N GLU A 326 46.09 21.33 -66.75
CA GLU A 326 45.32 22.05 -65.72
C GLU A 326 44.09 21.24 -65.28
N GLU A 327 43.35 20.64 -66.21
CA GLU A 327 42.23 19.74 -65.93
C GLU A 327 42.67 18.49 -65.18
N GLU A 328 43.81 17.88 -65.56
CA GLU A 328 44.39 16.75 -64.85
C GLU A 328 44.73 17.12 -63.39
N SER A 329 45.31 18.30 -63.17
CA SER A 329 45.61 18.81 -61.83
C SER A 329 44.34 19.01 -61.00
N LEU A 330 43.28 19.57 -61.59
CA LEU A 330 41.98 19.75 -60.92
C LEU A 330 41.35 18.41 -60.56
N LEU A 331 41.29 17.47 -61.52
CA LEU A 331 40.79 16.11 -61.29
C LEU A 331 41.57 15.39 -60.20
N ARG A 332 42.91 15.50 -60.20
CA ARG A 332 43.75 14.91 -59.17
C ARG A 332 43.45 15.48 -57.79
N SER A 333 43.25 16.80 -57.69
CA SER A 333 42.87 17.45 -56.42
C SER A 333 41.49 17.01 -55.92
N LEU A 334 40.51 16.84 -56.84
CA LEU A 334 39.17 16.36 -56.51
C LEU A 334 39.19 14.89 -56.04
N VAL A 335 39.96 14.04 -56.71
CA VAL A 335 40.13 12.64 -56.31
C VAL A 335 40.74 12.55 -54.92
N GLU A 336 41.73 13.39 -54.60
CA GLU A 336 42.33 13.39 -53.27
C GLU A 336 41.35 13.89 -52.19
N ALA A 337 40.55 14.92 -52.50
CA ALA A 337 39.48 15.38 -51.61
C ALA A 337 38.44 14.27 -51.36
N LEU A 338 38.00 13.57 -52.40
CA LEU A 338 37.05 12.46 -52.29
C LEU A 338 37.61 11.28 -51.51
N LYS A 339 38.91 10.98 -51.60
CA LYS A 339 39.54 9.95 -50.77
C LYS A 339 39.50 10.31 -49.29
N VAL A 340 39.81 11.57 -48.94
CA VAL A 340 39.75 12.04 -47.55
C VAL A 340 38.31 11.97 -47.03
N GLU A 341 37.34 12.37 -47.85
CA GLU A 341 35.92 12.28 -47.50
C GLU A 341 35.47 10.82 -47.30
N LEU A 342 35.91 9.90 -48.17
CA LEU A 342 35.65 8.47 -48.01
C LEU A 342 36.24 7.89 -46.72
N GLU A 343 37.47 8.24 -46.37
CA GLU A 343 38.09 7.80 -45.11
C GLU A 343 37.38 8.39 -43.89
N ASN A 344 36.92 9.65 -43.95
CA ASN A 344 36.09 10.24 -42.90
C ASN A 344 34.75 9.51 -42.75
N VAL A 345 34.05 9.22 -43.85
CA VAL A 345 32.77 8.47 -43.82
C VAL A 345 32.97 7.06 -43.27
N LYS A 346 34.06 6.37 -43.63
CA LYS A 346 34.39 5.05 -43.05
C LYS A 346 34.57 5.15 -41.54
N LYS A 347 35.27 6.18 -41.05
CA LYS A 347 35.49 6.40 -39.62
C LYS A 347 34.16 6.68 -38.90
N GLU A 348 33.34 7.59 -39.43
CA GLU A 348 32.01 7.88 -38.89
C GLU A 348 31.11 6.64 -38.84
N HIS A 349 31.15 5.81 -39.89
CA HIS A 349 30.43 4.55 -39.92
C HIS A 349 30.89 3.59 -38.82
N THR A 350 32.21 3.47 -38.57
CA THR A 350 32.71 2.64 -37.47
C THR A 350 32.29 3.17 -36.10
N GLU A 351 32.34 4.50 -35.89
CA GLU A 351 31.89 5.12 -34.63
C GLU A 351 30.37 4.93 -34.41
N LEU A 352 29.56 5.05 -35.47
CA LEU A 352 28.12 4.80 -35.41
C LEU A 352 27.81 3.34 -35.08
N LYS A 353 28.54 2.39 -35.69
CA LYS A 353 28.36 0.96 -35.43
C LYS A 353 28.69 0.58 -33.99
N GLU A 354 29.72 1.19 -33.40
CA GLU A 354 30.04 1.01 -31.98
C GLU A 354 28.93 1.55 -31.09
N LYS A 355 28.44 2.77 -31.37
CA LYS A 355 27.32 3.34 -30.62
C LYS A 355 26.03 2.53 -30.74
N GLU A 356 25.74 1.99 -31.92
CA GLU A 356 24.60 1.10 -32.15
C GLU A 356 24.68 -0.12 -31.22
N ALA A 357 25.83 -0.81 -31.18
CA ALA A 357 26.05 -1.96 -30.30
C ALA A 357 25.93 -1.60 -28.81
N GLU A 358 26.41 -0.42 -28.38
CA GLU A 358 26.22 0.08 -27.02
C GLU A 358 24.75 0.30 -26.69
N THR A 359 24.00 0.95 -27.59
CA THR A 359 22.56 1.19 -27.39
C THR A 359 21.76 -0.11 -27.38
N GLU A 360 22.12 -1.09 -28.20
CA GLU A 360 21.49 -2.42 -28.22
C GLU A 360 21.75 -3.17 -26.90
N SER A 361 22.98 -3.08 -26.36
CA SER A 361 23.33 -3.62 -25.05
C SER A 361 22.52 -2.97 -23.92
N ILE A 362 22.36 -1.64 -23.94
CA ILE A 362 21.53 -0.89 -22.98
C ILE A 362 20.06 -1.32 -23.09
N ALA A 363 19.53 -1.40 -24.30
CA ALA A 363 18.16 -1.83 -24.56
C ALA A 363 17.92 -3.27 -24.05
N GLY A 364 18.87 -4.18 -24.27
CA GLY A 364 18.86 -5.54 -23.73
C GLY A 364 18.86 -5.57 -22.20
N ASN A 365 19.71 -4.76 -21.55
CA ASN A 365 19.75 -4.66 -20.08
C ASN A 365 18.42 -4.14 -19.51
N LEU A 366 17.86 -3.10 -20.13
CA LEU A 366 16.55 -2.57 -19.75
C LEU A 366 15.44 -3.62 -19.94
N HIS A 367 15.48 -4.39 -21.02
CA HIS A 367 14.52 -5.48 -21.25
C HIS A 367 14.57 -6.55 -20.16
N VAL A 368 15.78 -6.94 -19.73
CA VAL A 368 15.98 -7.90 -18.62
C VAL A 368 15.46 -7.34 -17.31
N LYS A 369 15.77 -6.07 -16.97
CA LYS A 369 15.25 -5.40 -15.77
C LYS A 369 13.72 -5.32 -15.78
N LEU A 370 13.13 -4.99 -16.92
CA LEU A 370 11.68 -4.90 -17.08
C LEU A 370 11.02 -6.27 -16.86
N ARG A 371 11.57 -7.35 -17.45
CA ARG A 371 11.08 -8.71 -17.19
C ARG A 371 11.21 -9.11 -15.72
N LYS A 372 12.32 -8.77 -15.07
CA LYS A 372 12.53 -9.04 -13.65
C LYS A 372 11.48 -8.34 -12.79
N HIS A 373 11.29 -7.04 -12.96
CA HIS A 373 10.26 -6.29 -12.24
C HIS A 373 8.84 -6.77 -12.53
N LYS A 374 8.58 -7.19 -13.78
CA LYS A 374 7.29 -7.81 -14.13
C LYS A 374 7.05 -9.11 -13.34
N SER A 375 8.07 -9.98 -13.23
CA SER A 375 7.94 -11.21 -12.43
C SER A 375 7.84 -10.95 -10.93
N GLU A 376 8.55 -9.95 -10.41
CA GLU A 376 8.44 -9.52 -9.01
C GLU A 376 7.04 -8.99 -8.71
N LEU A 377 6.49 -8.15 -9.60
CA LEU A 377 5.13 -7.63 -9.47
C LEU A 377 4.09 -8.75 -9.48
N GLU A 378 4.22 -9.73 -10.38
CA GLU A 378 3.31 -10.88 -10.46
C GLU A 378 3.36 -11.74 -9.18
N ALA A 379 4.55 -11.92 -8.60
CA ALA A 379 4.71 -12.59 -7.31
C ALA A 379 4.03 -11.80 -6.17
N CYS A 380 4.24 -10.49 -6.10
CA CYS A 380 3.59 -9.63 -5.09
C CYS A 380 2.06 -9.66 -5.21
N LEU A 381 1.51 -9.61 -6.43
CA LEU A 381 0.06 -9.71 -6.65
C LEU A 381 -0.49 -11.08 -6.20
N SER A 382 0.25 -12.16 -6.44
CA SER A 382 -0.13 -13.48 -5.93
C SER A 382 -0.16 -13.52 -4.40
N GLU A 383 0.84 -12.94 -3.74
CA GLU A 383 0.88 -12.83 -2.27
C GLU A 383 -0.24 -11.94 -1.71
N GLU A 384 -0.50 -10.80 -2.34
CA GLU A 384 -1.62 -9.91 -1.97
C GLU A 384 -2.96 -10.64 -2.09
N SER A 385 -3.19 -11.40 -3.17
CA SER A 385 -4.43 -12.17 -3.35
C SER A 385 -4.63 -13.21 -2.23
N LYS A 386 -3.57 -13.85 -1.76
CA LYS A 386 -3.61 -14.80 -0.64
C LYS A 386 -3.87 -14.09 0.68
N ALA A 387 -3.20 -12.97 0.93
CA ALA A 387 -3.40 -12.16 2.13
C ALA A 387 -4.83 -11.61 2.20
N LYS A 388 -5.38 -11.17 1.06
CA LYS A 388 -6.76 -10.72 0.95
C LYS A 388 -7.75 -11.85 1.24
N GLY A 389 -7.54 -13.04 0.68
CA GLY A 389 -8.34 -14.22 1.00
C GLY A 389 -8.34 -14.55 2.50
N ALA A 390 -7.17 -14.50 3.15
CA ALA A 390 -7.07 -14.69 4.59
C ALA A 390 -7.79 -13.59 5.40
N CYS A 391 -7.75 -12.33 4.95
CA CYS A 391 -8.51 -11.24 5.56
C CYS A 391 -10.02 -11.45 5.42
N ASP A 392 -10.50 -11.87 4.25
CA ASP A 392 -11.92 -12.13 3.99
C ASP A 392 -12.44 -13.29 4.87
N GLU A 393 -11.63 -14.34 5.06
CA GLU A 393 -11.90 -15.43 6.02
C GLU A 393 -11.95 -14.91 7.46
N MET A 394 -11.00 -14.06 7.87
CA MET A 394 -10.99 -13.47 9.21
C MET A 394 -12.20 -12.57 9.46
N VAL A 395 -12.63 -11.78 8.46
CA VAL A 395 -13.84 -10.96 8.54
C VAL A 395 -15.09 -11.86 8.64
N SER A 396 -15.14 -12.95 7.88
CA SER A 396 -16.26 -13.90 7.92
C SER A 396 -16.39 -14.55 9.30
N THR A 397 -15.27 -14.99 9.89
CA THR A 397 -15.26 -15.56 11.25
C THR A 397 -15.61 -14.53 12.32
N LEU A 398 -15.14 -13.28 12.21
CA LEU A 398 -15.51 -12.19 13.12
C LEU A 398 -17.02 -11.90 13.07
N ASN A 399 -17.60 -11.84 11.88
CA ASN A 399 -19.03 -11.62 11.70
C ASN A 399 -19.85 -12.78 12.30
N GLN A 400 -19.39 -14.02 12.12
CA GLN A 400 -20.03 -15.19 12.72
C GLN A 400 -19.99 -15.14 14.25
N LEU A 401 -18.83 -14.83 14.85
CA LEU A 401 -18.70 -14.67 16.31
C LEU A 401 -19.56 -13.52 16.84
N SER A 402 -19.67 -12.42 16.08
CA SER A 402 -20.51 -11.28 16.45
C SER A 402 -21.99 -11.68 16.46
N LEU A 403 -22.45 -12.42 15.45
CA LEU A 403 -23.81 -12.95 15.39
C LEU A 403 -24.10 -13.93 16.53
N GLU A 404 -23.16 -14.82 16.84
CA GLU A 404 -23.27 -15.78 17.94
C GLU A 404 -23.33 -15.07 19.29
N THR A 405 -22.51 -14.03 19.49
CA THR A 405 -22.52 -13.21 20.71
C THR A 405 -23.84 -12.45 20.85
N GLU A 406 -24.34 -11.86 19.77
CA GLU A 406 -25.63 -11.15 19.78
C GLU A 406 -26.80 -12.10 20.12
N ASN A 407 -26.78 -13.31 19.54
CA ASN A 407 -27.76 -14.34 19.87
C ASN A 407 -27.67 -14.77 21.35
N ALA A 408 -26.48 -15.00 21.88
CA ALA A 408 -26.28 -15.34 23.28
C ALA A 408 -26.76 -14.22 24.23
N CYS A 409 -26.54 -12.95 23.87
CA CYS A 409 -27.08 -11.81 24.61
C CYS A 409 -28.61 -11.79 24.58
N ARG A 410 -29.23 -12.03 23.42
CA ARG A 410 -30.68 -12.10 23.27
C ARG A 410 -31.28 -13.22 24.13
N GLU A 411 -30.69 -14.40 24.09
CA GLU A 411 -31.09 -15.54 24.92
C GLU A 411 -30.94 -15.24 26.42
N ALA A 412 -29.85 -14.60 26.83
CA ALA A 412 -29.65 -14.19 28.22
C ALA A 412 -30.69 -13.17 28.68
N GLU A 413 -31.07 -12.22 27.81
CA GLU A 413 -32.10 -11.23 28.11
C GLU A 413 -33.50 -11.85 28.18
N GLU A 414 -33.83 -12.79 27.30
CA GLU A 414 -35.05 -13.59 27.40
C GLU A 414 -35.10 -14.40 28.71
N MET A 415 -34.00 -15.02 29.11
CA MET A 415 -33.92 -15.76 30.36
C MET A 415 -34.07 -14.85 31.58
N LYS A 416 -33.49 -13.64 31.54
CA LYS A 416 -33.67 -12.63 32.58
C LYS A 416 -35.14 -12.21 32.71
N ASN A 417 -35.82 -11.97 31.59
CA ASN A 417 -37.24 -11.60 31.58
C ASN A 417 -38.11 -12.72 32.18
N LYS A 418 -37.86 -13.99 31.78
CA LYS A 418 -38.53 -15.16 32.36
C LYS A 418 -38.27 -15.28 33.87
N ALA A 419 -37.04 -15.04 34.32
CA ALA A 419 -36.71 -15.07 35.74
C ALA A 419 -37.44 -13.96 36.52
N GLU A 420 -37.60 -12.77 35.94
CA GLU A 420 -38.37 -11.68 36.55
C GLU A 420 -39.86 -12.00 36.63
N GLU A 421 -40.43 -12.61 35.59
CA GLU A 421 -41.82 -13.10 35.60
C GLU A 421 -42.05 -14.15 36.69
N LEU A 422 -41.19 -15.17 36.76
CA LEU A 422 -41.26 -16.19 37.82
C LEU A 422 -41.10 -15.58 39.22
N LYS A 423 -40.28 -14.55 39.37
CA LYS A 423 -40.16 -13.82 40.64
C LYS A 423 -41.46 -13.10 41.01
N LYS A 424 -42.12 -12.43 40.05
CA LYS A 424 -43.42 -11.77 40.27
C LYS A 424 -44.48 -12.80 40.66
N GLU A 425 -44.49 -13.96 40.00
CA GLU A 425 -45.39 -15.07 40.35
C GLU A 425 -45.11 -15.63 41.75
N ALA A 426 -43.84 -15.81 42.13
CA ALA A 426 -43.45 -16.23 43.47
C ALA A 426 -43.85 -15.20 44.55
N GLU A 427 -43.74 -13.91 44.27
CA GLU A 427 -44.20 -12.85 45.18
C GLU A 427 -45.73 -12.85 45.32
N ALA A 428 -46.47 -13.04 44.21
CA ALA A 428 -47.92 -13.16 44.22
C ALA A 428 -48.39 -14.37 45.03
N THR A 429 -47.79 -15.54 44.81
CA THR A 429 -48.11 -16.76 45.59
C THR A 429 -47.80 -16.59 47.07
N LYS A 430 -46.70 -15.90 47.42
CA LYS A 430 -46.36 -15.57 48.82
C LYS A 430 -47.42 -14.68 49.48
N LEU A 431 -48.01 -13.73 48.75
CA LEU A 431 -49.12 -12.91 49.26
C LEU A 431 -50.36 -13.77 49.52
N VAL A 432 -50.70 -14.67 48.59
CA VAL A 432 -51.81 -15.61 48.77
C VAL A 432 -51.58 -16.50 49.98
N VAL A 433 -50.38 -17.07 50.15
CA VAL A 433 -50.03 -17.88 51.32
C VAL A 433 -50.22 -17.09 52.62
N LYS A 434 -49.73 -15.84 52.70
CA LYS A 434 -49.94 -14.99 53.89
C LYS A 434 -51.42 -14.72 54.18
N GLU A 435 -52.25 -14.60 53.15
CA GLU A 435 -53.69 -14.42 53.32
C GLU A 435 -54.35 -15.71 53.84
N VAL A 436 -53.97 -16.87 53.29
CA VAL A 436 -54.43 -18.17 53.76
C VAL A 436 -53.97 -18.44 55.20
N GLU A 437 -52.74 -18.10 55.57
CA GLU A 437 -52.23 -18.20 56.95
C GLU A 437 -53.06 -17.34 57.92
N LYS A 438 -53.46 -16.13 57.52
CA LYS A 438 -54.34 -15.28 58.35
C LYS A 438 -55.71 -15.94 58.52
N LYS A 439 -56.31 -16.47 57.44
CA LYS A 439 -57.59 -17.19 57.49
C LYS A 439 -57.50 -18.43 58.38
N LEU A 440 -56.40 -19.17 58.30
CA LEU A 440 -56.14 -20.34 59.16
C LEU A 440 -56.03 -19.94 60.63
N ARG A 441 -55.35 -18.83 60.95
CA ARG A 441 -55.25 -18.33 62.33
C ARG A 441 -56.62 -18.00 62.91
N ILE A 442 -57.47 -17.32 62.13
CA ILE A 442 -58.86 -17.01 62.52
C ILE A 442 -59.62 -18.31 62.78
N ALA A 443 -59.56 -19.28 61.85
CA ALA A 443 -60.22 -20.56 62.01
C ALA A 443 -59.73 -21.36 63.24
N LEU A 444 -58.45 -21.24 63.61
CA LEU A 444 -57.90 -21.83 64.82
C LEU A 444 -58.44 -21.15 66.09
N GLU A 445 -58.48 -19.82 66.14
CA GLU A 445 -59.08 -19.07 67.26
C GLU A 445 -60.57 -19.40 67.43
N GLU A 446 -61.32 -19.46 66.32
CA GLU A 446 -62.73 -19.89 66.32
C GLU A 446 -62.89 -21.34 66.81
N ALA A 447 -62.01 -22.26 66.40
CA ALA A 447 -62.02 -23.64 66.87
C ALA A 447 -61.67 -23.76 68.36
N GLU A 448 -60.74 -22.96 68.87
CA GLU A 448 -60.41 -22.88 70.30
C GLU A 448 -61.58 -22.31 71.10
N GLU A 449 -62.25 -21.27 70.60
CA GLU A 449 -63.46 -20.71 71.23
C GLU A 449 -64.61 -21.73 71.24
N ALA A 450 -64.81 -22.44 70.13
CA ALA A 450 -65.78 -23.52 70.03
C ALA A 450 -65.49 -24.65 71.03
N LYS A 451 -64.21 -25.03 71.19
CA LYS A 451 -63.76 -26.02 72.19
C LYS A 451 -63.97 -25.52 73.63
N ALA A 452 -63.70 -24.26 73.92
CA ALA A 452 -63.98 -23.66 75.22
C ALA A 452 -65.48 -23.53 75.51
N ALA A 453 -66.31 -23.33 74.48
CA ALA A 453 -67.77 -23.37 74.58
C ALA A 453 -68.27 -24.81 74.81
N GLU A 454 -67.68 -25.79 74.13
CA GLU A 454 -67.93 -27.22 74.36
C GLU A 454 -67.59 -27.61 75.81
N GLU A 455 -66.42 -27.21 76.31
CA GLU A 455 -66.02 -27.47 77.71
C GLU A 455 -66.98 -26.82 78.71
N ARG A 456 -67.38 -25.56 78.47
CA ARG A 456 -68.43 -24.89 79.27
C ARG A 456 -69.76 -25.62 79.23
N ALA A 457 -70.16 -26.13 78.07
CA ALA A 457 -71.38 -26.91 77.93
C ALA A 457 -71.26 -28.26 78.66
N LEU A 458 -70.11 -28.93 78.58
CA LEU A 458 -69.82 -30.15 79.33
C LEU A 458 -69.82 -29.92 80.84
N ASP A 459 -69.29 -28.80 81.32
CA ASP A 459 -69.33 -28.44 82.74
C ASP A 459 -70.75 -28.07 83.20
N GLN A 460 -71.55 -27.40 82.35
CA GLN A 460 -72.98 -27.20 82.63
C GLN A 460 -73.73 -28.53 82.67
N ILE A 461 -73.45 -29.46 81.76
CA ILE A 461 -74.02 -30.80 81.76
C ILE A 461 -73.63 -31.55 83.04
N LYS A 462 -72.36 -31.48 83.47
CA LYS A 462 -71.90 -32.05 84.75
C LYS A 462 -72.59 -31.40 85.93
N ALA A 463 -72.68 -30.07 85.98
CA ALA A 463 -73.36 -29.34 87.06
C ALA A 463 -74.85 -29.68 87.14
N LEU A 464 -75.55 -29.78 86.00
CA LEU A 464 -76.94 -30.24 85.93
C LEU A 464 -77.08 -31.72 86.30
N SER A 465 -76.12 -32.57 85.92
CA SER A 465 -76.06 -33.97 86.34
C SER A 465 -75.85 -34.08 87.85
N ASP A 466 -74.95 -33.30 88.43
CA ASP A 466 -74.68 -33.26 89.87
C ASP A 466 -75.84 -32.64 90.65
N GLN A 467 -76.52 -31.62 90.10
CA GLN A 467 -77.77 -31.07 90.63
C GLN A 467 -78.92 -32.08 90.53
N THR A 468 -78.99 -32.88 89.46
CA THR A 468 -79.98 -33.96 89.30
C THR A 468 -79.67 -35.13 90.23
N ASN A 469 -78.39 -35.44 90.46
CA ASN A 469 -77.94 -36.45 91.41
C ASN A 469 -78.12 -35.98 92.85
N ALA A 470 -77.96 -34.68 93.15
CA ALA A 470 -78.23 -34.08 94.45
C ALA A 470 -79.74 -33.92 94.72
N ALA A 471 -80.54 -33.60 93.70
CA ALA A 471 -82.01 -33.65 93.76
C ALA A 471 -82.51 -35.09 93.94
N ARG A 472 -81.88 -36.08 93.30
CA ARG A 472 -82.11 -37.52 93.56
C ARG A 472 -81.63 -37.98 94.94
N ALA A 473 -80.67 -37.29 95.55
CA ALA A 473 -80.20 -37.58 96.91
C ALA A 473 -81.05 -36.94 98.02
N SER A 474 -81.99 -36.05 97.70
CA SER A 474 -82.85 -35.36 98.69
C SER A 474 -84.35 -35.61 98.54
N THR A 475 -84.77 -36.48 97.62
CA THR A 475 -86.12 -37.07 97.63
C THR A 475 -86.00 -38.57 97.51
N SER A 476 -86.20 -39.24 98.64
CA SER A 476 -86.38 -40.68 98.74
C SER A 476 -87.57 -41.13 97.90
N GLU A 477 -87.34 -41.97 96.89
CA GLU A 477 -87.99 -43.29 96.73
C GLU A 477 -87.51 -44.03 95.47
N SER A 478 -87.33 -45.34 95.63
CA SER A 478 -87.41 -46.38 94.60
C SER A 478 -86.12 -46.83 93.92
N GLY A 479 -85.61 -47.97 94.41
CA GLY A 479 -85.09 -49.02 93.55
C GLY A 479 -86.20 -49.55 92.65
N ALA A 480 -86.53 -48.80 91.60
CA ALA A 480 -87.39 -49.25 90.53
C ALA A 480 -86.54 -50.00 89.50
N ASN A 481 -86.72 -51.32 89.41
CA ASN A 481 -86.46 -52.01 88.16
C ASN A 481 -87.41 -51.41 87.12
N ILE A 482 -86.87 -50.54 86.27
CA ILE A 482 -87.59 -49.98 85.12
C ILE A 482 -87.91 -51.14 84.20
N THR A 483 -89.16 -51.56 84.18
CA THR A 483 -89.66 -52.59 83.26
C THR A 483 -90.00 -51.87 81.96
N ILE A 484 -88.99 -51.67 81.12
CA ILE A 484 -89.14 -51.16 79.75
C ILE A 484 -89.78 -52.26 78.89
N SER A 485 -90.71 -51.88 78.02
CA SER A 485 -91.32 -52.85 77.10
C SER A 485 -90.23 -53.42 76.17
N ARG A 486 -90.44 -54.65 75.65
CA ARG A 486 -89.50 -55.24 74.67
C ARG A 486 -89.27 -54.29 73.49
N GLU A 487 -90.32 -53.60 73.05
CA GLU A 487 -90.28 -52.64 71.94
C GLU A 487 -89.48 -51.38 72.30
N GLU A 488 -89.56 -50.88 73.54
CA GLU A 488 -88.78 -49.74 74.02
C GLU A 488 -87.29 -50.08 74.18
N PHE A 489 -86.99 -51.27 74.72
CA PHE A 489 -85.60 -51.77 74.80
C PHE A 489 -85.00 -51.99 73.42
N GLU A 490 -85.77 -52.55 72.48
CA GLU A 490 -85.35 -52.71 71.08
C GLU A 490 -85.19 -51.36 70.38
N SER A 491 -86.03 -50.36 70.67
CA SER A 491 -85.91 -49.00 70.14
C SER A 491 -84.66 -48.28 70.66
N LEU A 492 -84.38 -48.35 71.97
CA LEU A 492 -83.17 -47.79 72.55
C LEU A 492 -81.93 -48.52 72.05
N SER A 493 -81.95 -49.85 72.00
CA SER A 493 -80.84 -50.65 71.47
C SER A 493 -80.59 -50.35 69.99
N ARG A 494 -81.64 -50.12 69.21
CA ARG A 494 -81.53 -49.69 67.81
C ARG A 494 -80.90 -48.30 67.71
N LYS A 495 -81.32 -47.33 68.54
CA LYS A 495 -80.72 -45.98 68.58
C LYS A 495 -79.25 -46.00 69.01
N VAL A 496 -78.88 -46.86 69.97
CA VAL A 496 -77.48 -47.07 70.35
C VAL A 496 -76.69 -47.62 69.16
N GLY A 497 -77.20 -48.66 68.49
CA GLY A 497 -76.56 -49.20 67.29
C GLY A 497 -76.49 -48.22 66.11
N GLU A 498 -77.47 -47.32 65.96
CA GLU A 498 -77.44 -46.23 64.98
C GLU A 498 -76.39 -45.16 65.35
N SER A 499 -76.25 -44.83 66.64
CA SER A 499 -75.23 -43.92 67.14
C SER A 499 -73.82 -44.50 67.00
N ASP A 500 -73.64 -45.79 67.29
CA ASP A 500 -72.36 -46.49 67.12
C ASP A 500 -71.97 -46.53 65.64
N LYS A 501 -72.92 -46.84 64.73
CA LYS A 501 -72.67 -46.75 63.29
C LYS A 501 -72.30 -45.33 62.84
N LEU A 502 -72.93 -44.30 63.42
CA LEU A 502 -72.60 -42.92 63.10
C LEU A 502 -71.21 -42.51 63.62
N ALA A 503 -70.80 -43.03 64.78
CA ALA A 503 -69.44 -42.87 65.30
C ALA A 503 -68.41 -43.59 64.42
N ASP A 504 -68.68 -44.85 64.04
CA ASP A 504 -67.84 -45.61 63.13
C ASP A 504 -67.69 -44.93 61.77
N MET A 505 -68.78 -44.37 61.21
CA MET A 505 -68.73 -43.59 59.98
C MET A 505 -67.89 -42.32 60.13
N LYS A 506 -67.95 -41.63 61.27
CA LYS A 506 -67.11 -40.45 61.55
C LYS A 506 -65.64 -40.82 61.68
N VAL A 507 -65.33 -41.93 62.35
CA VAL A 507 -63.96 -42.44 62.47
C VAL A 507 -63.42 -42.86 61.10
N ALA A 508 -64.20 -43.57 60.30
CA ALA A 508 -63.82 -43.96 58.94
C ALA A 508 -63.56 -42.73 58.04
N ALA A 509 -64.40 -41.69 58.13
CA ALA A 509 -64.18 -40.43 57.40
C ALA A 509 -62.90 -39.72 57.85
N ALA A 510 -62.61 -39.68 59.16
CA ALA A 510 -61.38 -39.10 59.68
C ALA A 510 -60.14 -39.91 59.25
N MET A 511 -60.20 -41.25 59.27
CA MET A 511 -59.13 -42.11 58.78
C MET A 511 -58.87 -41.90 57.28
N ALA A 512 -59.93 -41.78 56.47
CA ALA A 512 -59.79 -41.49 55.04
C ALA A 512 -59.13 -40.11 54.79
N GLN A 513 -59.44 -39.10 55.59
CA GLN A 513 -58.76 -37.79 55.50
C GLN A 513 -57.28 -37.90 55.88
N VAL A 514 -56.94 -38.66 56.93
CA VAL A 514 -55.54 -38.89 57.33
C VAL A 514 -54.77 -39.64 56.25
N GLU A 515 -55.37 -40.66 55.63
CA GLU A 515 -54.75 -41.40 54.52
C GLU A 515 -54.55 -40.51 53.29
N ALA A 516 -55.50 -39.64 52.96
CA ALA A 516 -55.36 -38.66 51.89
C ALA A 516 -54.21 -37.67 52.14
N VAL A 517 -54.09 -37.16 53.38
CA VAL A 517 -52.98 -36.28 53.77
C VAL A 517 -51.65 -37.01 53.66
N LYS A 518 -51.54 -38.25 54.19
CA LYS A 518 -50.32 -39.07 54.07
C LYS A 518 -49.95 -39.38 52.63
N ALA A 519 -50.93 -39.61 51.75
CA ALA A 519 -50.68 -39.78 50.32
C ALA A 519 -50.11 -38.51 49.69
N SER A 520 -50.68 -37.34 50.01
CA SER A 520 -50.17 -36.05 49.51
C SER A 520 -48.78 -35.70 50.04
N GLU A 521 -48.49 -36.05 51.30
CA GLU A 521 -47.18 -35.87 51.94
C GLU A 521 -46.12 -36.71 51.24
N ASN A 522 -46.43 -37.99 50.97
CA ASN A 522 -45.51 -38.88 50.24
C ASN A 522 -45.26 -38.40 48.80
N GLU A 523 -46.28 -37.88 48.11
CA GLU A 523 -46.10 -37.28 46.79
C GLU A 523 -45.20 -36.04 46.84
N ALA A 524 -45.39 -35.17 47.84
CA ALA A 524 -44.55 -33.99 48.06
C ALA A 524 -43.10 -34.37 48.37
N LEU A 525 -42.88 -35.38 49.22
CA LEU A 525 -41.54 -35.92 49.51
C LEU A 525 -40.85 -36.47 48.27
N LYS A 526 -41.58 -37.21 47.42
CA LYS A 526 -41.03 -37.73 46.17
C LYS A 526 -40.64 -36.62 45.19
N ARG A 527 -41.43 -35.54 45.08
CA ARG A 527 -41.08 -34.36 44.28
C ARG A 527 -39.85 -33.65 44.83
N LEU A 528 -39.72 -33.55 46.15
CA LEU A 528 -38.54 -32.97 46.78
C LEU A 528 -37.28 -33.82 46.49
N GLU A 529 -37.37 -35.14 46.63
CA GLU A 529 -36.28 -36.06 46.31
C GLU A 529 -35.82 -35.95 44.85
N THR A 530 -36.75 -35.83 43.89
CA THR A 530 -36.40 -35.64 42.48
C THR A 530 -35.69 -34.31 42.24
N THR A 531 -36.17 -33.21 42.84
CA THR A 531 -35.50 -31.91 42.70
C THR A 531 -34.11 -31.90 43.36
N GLN A 532 -33.94 -32.60 44.48
CA GLN A 532 -32.66 -32.72 45.15
C GLN A 532 -31.66 -33.53 44.30
N LYS A 533 -32.11 -34.58 43.63
CA LYS A 533 -31.30 -35.35 42.68
C LYS A 533 -30.86 -34.51 41.48
N GLU A 534 -31.78 -33.73 40.89
CA GLU A 534 -31.45 -32.83 39.78
C GLU A 534 -30.43 -31.75 40.19
N ILE A 535 -30.55 -31.19 41.40
CA ILE A 535 -29.55 -30.25 41.93
C ILE A 535 -28.17 -30.90 42.06
N GLU A 536 -28.10 -32.15 42.51
CA GLU A 536 -26.84 -32.87 42.64
C GLU A 536 -26.23 -33.19 41.27
N ASP A 537 -27.04 -33.62 40.30
CA ASP A 537 -26.59 -33.86 38.92
C ASP A 537 -26.05 -32.56 38.27
N MET A 538 -26.72 -31.42 38.51
CA MET A 538 -26.22 -30.11 38.06
C MET A 538 -24.89 -29.73 38.72
N LYS A 539 -24.72 -29.98 40.03
CA LYS A 539 -23.44 -29.71 40.72
C LYS A 539 -22.31 -30.52 40.12
N VAL A 540 -22.52 -31.83 39.92
CA VAL A 540 -21.52 -32.70 39.29
C VAL A 540 -21.16 -32.18 37.89
N ALA A 541 -22.16 -31.81 37.08
CA ALA A 541 -21.91 -31.21 35.77
C ALA A 541 -21.11 -29.91 35.85
N THR A 542 -21.39 -29.04 36.83
CA THR A 542 -20.64 -27.78 37.03
C THR A 542 -19.20 -28.02 37.47
N GLU A 543 -18.95 -28.99 38.35
CA GLU A 543 -17.59 -29.34 38.78
C GLU A 543 -16.77 -29.94 37.65
N GLU A 544 -17.38 -30.79 36.81
CA GLU A 544 -16.70 -31.30 35.63
C GLU A 544 -16.41 -30.20 34.60
N ALA A 545 -17.34 -29.27 34.38
CA ALA A 545 -17.13 -28.12 33.51
C ALA A 545 -15.98 -27.24 34.02
N LEU A 546 -15.91 -27.01 35.33
CA LEU A 546 -14.83 -26.27 35.98
C LEU A 546 -13.48 -26.98 35.76
N LYS A 547 -13.40 -28.30 36.03
CA LYS A 547 -12.17 -29.08 35.78
C LYS A 547 -11.73 -29.02 34.31
N ARG A 548 -12.68 -29.09 33.36
CA ARG A 548 -12.37 -28.94 31.93
C ARG A 548 -11.83 -27.54 31.60
N ALA A 549 -12.42 -26.49 32.19
CA ALA A 549 -11.95 -25.12 32.02
C ALA A 549 -10.54 -24.91 32.59
N GLU A 550 -10.25 -25.44 33.79
CA GLU A 550 -8.92 -25.41 34.40
C GLU A 550 -7.88 -26.15 33.55
N MET A 551 -8.21 -27.33 33.04
CA MET A 551 -7.31 -28.07 32.14
C MET A 551 -7.04 -27.29 30.84
N ALA A 552 -8.04 -26.63 30.27
CA ALA A 552 -7.88 -25.79 29.09
C ALA A 552 -7.01 -24.55 29.38
N GLU A 553 -7.17 -23.92 30.54
CA GLU A 553 -6.35 -22.78 30.96
C GLU A 553 -4.89 -23.20 31.22
N ALA A 554 -4.67 -24.37 31.82
CA ALA A 554 -3.35 -24.95 32.01
C ALA A 554 -2.67 -25.28 30.66
N ALA A 555 -3.41 -25.87 29.72
CA ALA A 555 -2.91 -26.13 28.37
C ALA A 555 -2.56 -24.83 27.62
N LYS A 556 -3.41 -23.80 27.73
CA LYS A 556 -3.14 -22.46 27.19
C LYS A 556 -1.85 -21.87 27.77
N LYS A 557 -1.68 -21.90 29.10
CA LYS A 557 -0.45 -21.43 29.77
C LYS A 557 0.80 -22.19 29.31
N ALA A 558 0.70 -23.50 29.08
CA ALA A 558 1.80 -24.31 28.57
C ALA A 558 2.22 -23.85 27.16
N VAL A 559 1.25 -23.68 26.25
CA VAL A 559 1.50 -23.19 24.88
C VAL A 559 2.07 -21.77 24.88
N GLU A 560 1.51 -20.87 25.69
CA GLU A 560 2.03 -19.50 25.84
C GLU A 560 3.46 -19.48 26.40
N GLY A 561 3.78 -20.40 27.32
CA GLY A 561 5.12 -20.60 27.86
C GLY A 561 6.13 -21.12 26.82
N GLU A 562 5.71 -21.98 25.91
CA GLU A 562 6.54 -22.42 24.78
C GLU A 562 6.72 -21.31 23.73
N LEU A 563 5.66 -20.56 23.42
CA LEU A 563 5.68 -19.44 22.48
C LEU A 563 6.59 -18.31 22.99
N ARG A 564 6.58 -18.03 24.30
CA ARG A 564 7.50 -17.08 24.93
C ARG A 564 8.95 -17.53 24.77
N ARG A 565 9.25 -18.79 25.10
CA ARG A 565 10.58 -19.39 24.92
C ARG A 565 11.02 -19.40 23.46
N TRP A 566 10.09 -19.56 22.51
CA TRP A 566 10.38 -19.47 21.08
C TRP A 566 10.74 -18.04 20.67
N ARG A 567 9.99 -17.04 21.13
CA ARG A 567 10.30 -15.62 20.89
C ARG A 567 11.65 -15.23 21.48
N GLU A 568 11.97 -15.66 22.69
CA GLU A 568 13.28 -15.43 23.32
C GLU A 568 14.42 -16.09 22.52
N ARG A 569 14.22 -17.32 22.04
CA ARG A 569 15.20 -18.01 21.17
C ARG A 569 15.43 -17.28 19.85
N GLU A 570 14.37 -16.78 19.21
CA GLU A 570 14.53 -16.02 17.97
C GLU A 570 15.13 -14.64 18.18
N GLN A 571 14.78 -13.94 19.26
CA GLN A 571 15.45 -12.69 19.63
C GLN A 571 16.94 -12.92 19.93
N LYS A 572 17.28 -14.02 20.62
CA LYS A 572 18.67 -14.37 20.90
C LYS A 572 19.45 -14.69 19.61
N LYS A 573 18.87 -15.44 18.67
CA LYS A 573 19.47 -15.69 17.36
C LYS A 573 19.64 -14.40 16.54
N ALA A 574 18.66 -13.50 16.58
CA ALA A 574 18.75 -12.20 15.91
C ALA A 574 19.87 -11.34 16.53
N ALA A 575 20.00 -11.33 17.85
CA ALA A 575 21.07 -10.64 18.56
C ALA A 575 22.45 -11.26 18.28
N GLU A 576 22.56 -12.59 18.23
CA GLU A 576 23.80 -13.30 17.85
C GLU A 576 24.18 -13.05 16.39
N ALA A 577 23.21 -13.01 15.46
CA ALA A 577 23.44 -12.65 14.06
C ALA A 577 23.88 -11.18 13.93
N ALA A 578 23.23 -10.26 14.63
CA ALA A 578 23.65 -8.86 14.67
C ALA A 578 25.07 -8.70 15.25
N SER A 579 25.41 -9.45 16.30
CA SER A 579 26.75 -9.45 16.90
C SER A 579 27.81 -10.03 15.96
N ARG A 580 27.48 -11.07 15.19
CA ARG A 580 28.37 -11.62 14.15
C ARG A 580 28.61 -10.64 13.00
N ILE A 581 27.56 -9.96 12.54
CA ILE A 581 27.67 -8.92 11.51
C ILE A 581 28.57 -7.78 12.00
N LEU A 582 28.38 -7.32 13.24
CA LEU A 582 29.20 -6.28 13.85
C LEU A 582 30.68 -6.71 13.95
N ALA A 583 30.95 -7.95 14.39
CA ALA A 583 32.30 -8.49 14.46
C ALA A 583 32.96 -8.67 13.07
N GLU A 584 32.20 -9.05 12.02
CA GLU A 584 32.70 -9.12 10.64
C GLU A 584 33.01 -7.73 10.06
N THR A 585 32.24 -6.71 10.43
CA THR A 585 32.54 -5.31 10.06
C THR A 585 33.74 -4.73 10.81
N GLU A 586 33.95 -5.08 12.08
CA GLU A 586 35.14 -4.65 12.83
C GLU A 586 36.41 -5.36 12.34
N MET A 587 36.33 -6.63 11.93
CA MET A 587 37.48 -7.36 11.36
C MET A 587 37.83 -6.98 9.90
N SER A 588 36.98 -6.24 9.21
CA SER A 588 37.21 -5.84 7.80
C SER A 588 37.87 -4.46 7.62
N ILE A 589 38.08 -3.69 8.69
CA ILE A 589 38.74 -2.36 8.62
C ILE A 589 40.25 -2.43 8.87
N GLU A 590 40.79 -3.56 9.35
CA GLU A 590 42.23 -3.66 9.63
C GLU A 590 42.84 -4.97 9.15
N SER A 591 43.04 -5.09 7.83
CA SER A 591 44.34 -5.48 7.23
C SER A 591 44.23 -5.83 5.74
N SER A 592 45.13 -5.24 4.95
CA SER A 592 45.47 -5.61 3.58
C SER A 592 46.93 -6.15 3.56
N PRO A 593 47.44 -6.76 2.48
CA PRO A 593 47.53 -8.23 2.39
C PRO A 593 48.96 -8.71 2.08
N ARG A 594 49.56 -9.63 2.86
CA ARG A 594 50.64 -10.53 2.40
C ARG A 594 50.79 -11.77 3.29
N HIS A 595 50.54 -12.95 2.73
CA HIS A 595 51.54 -13.99 2.43
C HIS A 595 50.92 -15.38 2.40
N TYR A 596 51.14 -16.05 1.28
CA TYR A 596 50.84 -17.43 0.96
C TYR A 596 51.57 -18.39 1.91
N ARG A 597 50.86 -19.33 2.54
CA ARG A 597 51.44 -20.64 2.87
C ARG A 597 50.38 -21.74 2.96
N VAL A 598 50.43 -22.62 1.97
CA VAL A 598 49.75 -23.91 1.91
C VAL A 598 50.30 -24.82 3.02
N GLN A 599 49.43 -25.47 3.80
CA GLN A 599 49.70 -26.77 4.43
C GLN A 599 48.40 -27.56 4.65
N LYS A 600 48.49 -28.86 4.35
CA LYS A 600 47.43 -29.88 4.24
C LYS A 600 46.84 -30.31 5.60
N PRO A 601 45.67 -30.98 5.60
CA PRO A 601 44.95 -31.36 6.82
C PRO A 601 45.31 -32.77 7.31
N ASN A 602 45.15 -33.00 8.61
CA ASN A 602 44.79 -34.33 9.13
C ASN A 602 43.97 -34.20 10.44
N PRO A 603 43.05 -35.15 10.72
CA PRO A 603 42.01 -34.99 11.72
C PRO A 603 42.36 -35.65 13.06
N SER A 604 41.74 -35.22 14.15
CA SER A 604 41.73 -35.99 15.39
C SER A 604 40.36 -36.03 16.07
N THR A 605 40.06 -37.27 16.47
CA THR A 605 38.88 -37.82 17.13
C THR A 605 38.99 -37.64 18.66
N LYS A 606 37.84 -37.50 19.36
CA LYS A 606 37.51 -37.86 20.77
C LYS A 606 36.01 -37.55 20.92
N VAL A 607 35.02 -38.43 21.11
CA VAL A 607 34.73 -39.58 22.03
C VAL A 607 34.65 -39.20 23.51
N ILE A 608 33.60 -39.76 24.16
CA ILE A 608 33.28 -39.92 25.59
C ILE A 608 32.31 -38.84 26.13
N GLU A 609 31.17 -39.09 26.78
CA GLU A 609 30.39 -40.26 27.24
C GLU A 609 29.02 -39.70 27.67
N THR A 610 27.94 -40.49 27.65
CA THR A 610 27.22 -40.91 28.87
C THR A 610 25.95 -41.74 28.57
N ARG A 611 26.00 -42.97 29.11
CA ARG A 611 24.97 -43.81 29.72
C ARG A 611 23.56 -43.97 29.10
N LYS A 612 23.29 -45.24 28.77
CA LYS A 612 22.00 -45.92 28.64
C LYS A 612 21.52 -46.50 29.99
N PHE A 613 20.31 -47.07 29.92
CA PHE A 613 19.56 -48.00 30.81
C PHE A 613 18.43 -47.32 31.59
N ASP A 614 17.17 -47.76 31.56
CA ASP A 614 16.51 -48.81 30.77
C ASP A 614 14.97 -48.69 30.89
N GLU A 615 14.27 -49.46 30.05
CA GLU A 615 12.83 -49.62 29.86
C GLU A 615 11.96 -49.86 31.12
N GLU A 616 10.68 -49.46 31.05
CA GLU A 616 9.58 -50.44 31.09
C GLU A 616 8.27 -49.90 30.47
N LYS A 617 7.59 -50.80 29.77
CA LYS A 617 6.46 -50.60 28.85
C LYS A 617 5.12 -50.73 29.59
N SER A 618 4.09 -50.03 29.14
CA SER A 618 2.82 -50.70 28.81
C SER A 618 2.01 -49.93 27.75
N SER A 619 1.42 -50.73 26.89
CA SER A 619 0.74 -50.45 25.62
C SER A 619 -0.75 -50.17 25.78
N LEU A 620 -1.37 -49.43 24.83
CA LEU A 620 -2.34 -49.98 23.86
C LEU A 620 -3.05 -48.90 23.01
N SER A 621 -2.83 -48.96 21.68
CA SER A 621 -3.81 -48.82 20.57
C SER A 621 -4.45 -47.42 20.30
N LYS A 622 -4.60 -46.88 19.08
CA LYS A 622 -4.82 -47.44 17.73
C LYS A 622 -4.38 -46.47 16.62
N LYS A 623 -3.79 -47.08 15.58
CA LYS A 623 -3.94 -46.86 14.11
C LYS A 623 -3.64 -45.48 13.49
N ALA A 624 -2.45 -45.38 12.92
CA ALA A 624 -2.18 -44.68 11.66
C ALA A 624 -2.04 -45.73 10.54
N LEU A 625 -2.56 -45.43 9.35
CA LEU A 625 -2.35 -46.20 8.11
C LEU A 625 -2.25 -45.20 6.94
N LEU A 626 -1.03 -45.05 6.42
CA LEU A 626 -0.68 -44.65 5.06
C LEU A 626 -0.14 -45.94 4.39
N SER A 627 -0.24 -46.27 3.11
CA SER A 627 -0.76 -45.71 1.85
C SER A 627 -0.94 -46.93 0.92
N ASN A 628 -1.72 -46.83 -0.18
CA ASN A 628 -1.36 -47.35 -1.51
C ASN A 628 -2.47 -47.19 -2.56
N LEU A 629 -2.12 -46.49 -3.64
CA LEU A 629 -2.29 -46.81 -5.07
C LEU A 629 -3.50 -47.64 -5.54
N SER A 630 -4.39 -47.00 -6.31
CA SER A 630 -5.10 -47.49 -7.51
C SER A 630 -6.05 -46.37 -7.97
N GLY A 631 -6.09 -45.86 -9.20
CA GLY A 631 -5.89 -46.50 -10.50
C GLY A 631 -7.23 -46.62 -11.21
N ILE A 632 -7.89 -45.52 -11.58
CA ILE A 632 -9.14 -45.54 -12.37
C ILE A 632 -9.15 -44.36 -13.36
N PHE A 633 -8.69 -44.61 -14.60
CA PHE A 633 -9.15 -43.88 -15.77
C PHE A 633 -9.58 -44.91 -16.81
N ASN A 634 -10.90 -44.95 -17.05
CA ASN A 634 -11.48 -45.78 -18.09
C ASN A 634 -11.28 -45.14 -19.47
N ARG A 635 -10.69 -45.96 -20.33
CA ARG A 635 -10.55 -45.86 -21.78
C ARG A 635 -11.90 -45.58 -22.46
N LYS A 636 -11.98 -44.55 -23.31
CA LYS A 636 -12.87 -44.58 -24.48
C LYS A 636 -12.14 -44.06 -25.72
N LYS A 637 -11.84 -45.02 -26.59
CA LYS A 637 -11.33 -44.89 -27.95
C LYS A 637 -12.51 -44.51 -28.85
N ASN A 638 -12.35 -43.49 -29.68
CA ASN A 638 -13.04 -43.36 -30.97
C ASN A 638 -12.07 -42.72 -31.97
N GLN A 639 -11.75 -43.48 -33.02
CA GLN A 639 -11.22 -42.98 -34.27
C GLN A 639 -12.34 -42.26 -35.02
N ILE A 640 -12.02 -41.16 -35.71
CA ILE A 640 -12.55 -40.78 -37.03
C ILE A 640 -11.53 -39.81 -37.66
N GLU A 641 -10.79 -40.39 -38.61
CA GLU A 641 -10.44 -39.92 -39.94
C GLU A 641 -10.81 -38.48 -40.35
N GLY A 642 -9.83 -37.71 -40.86
CA GLY A 642 -10.07 -36.40 -41.48
C GLY A 642 -8.82 -35.60 -41.88
N GLY A 643 -8.11 -36.05 -42.92
CA GLY A 643 -7.61 -35.20 -44.02
C GLY A 643 -6.55 -34.10 -43.79
N SER A 644 -5.29 -34.48 -43.99
CA SER A 644 -4.29 -33.88 -44.91
C SER A 644 -3.68 -32.46 -44.73
N PRO A 645 -2.45 -32.25 -45.27
CA PRO A 645 -1.43 -31.32 -44.77
C PRO A 645 -1.07 -30.18 -45.74
N SER A 646 -0.36 -29.15 -45.26
CA SER A 646 0.38 -28.22 -46.14
C SER A 646 1.82 -28.05 -45.69
N TYR A 647 2.74 -28.30 -46.62
CA TYR A 647 4.21 -28.30 -46.51
C TYR A 647 4.78 -26.95 -47.01
N LEU A 648 5.89 -26.52 -46.36
CA LEU A 648 7.09 -25.79 -46.89
C LEU A 648 7.06 -24.24 -47.13
N PRO A 649 8.22 -23.56 -47.34
CA PRO A 649 9.51 -23.61 -46.58
C PRO A 649 10.29 -22.25 -46.52
N GLY A 650 11.35 -22.20 -45.69
CA GLY A 650 12.62 -21.51 -46.03
C GLY A 650 12.98 -20.22 -45.29
N GLU A 651 13.95 -20.26 -44.37
CA GLU A 651 15.35 -19.83 -44.57
C GLU A 651 16.18 -20.02 -43.27
N LYS A 652 17.50 -20.18 -43.43
CA LYS A 652 18.48 -20.62 -42.42
C LYS A 652 19.00 -19.47 -41.54
N PRO A 653 19.42 -19.72 -40.28
CA PRO A 653 20.29 -18.83 -39.51
C PRO A 653 21.78 -19.23 -39.63
N PRO A 654 22.73 -18.37 -39.19
CA PRO A 654 24.18 -18.54 -39.37
C PRO A 654 24.78 -19.78 -38.69
#